data_AF-A0A3E1DYT9-F1
#
_entry.id   AF-A0A3E1DYT9-F1
#
_cell.length_a   1.000
_cell.length_b   1.000
_cell.length_c   1.000
_cell.angle_alpha   90.00
_cell.angle_beta   90.00
_cell.angle_gamma   90.00
#
_symmetry.space_group_name_H-M   'P 1'
#
loop_
_entity.id
_entity.type
_entity.pdbx_description
1 polymer ?
#
loop_
_entity_poly.entity_id
_entity_poly.type
_entity_poly.pdbx_seq_one_letter_code
_entity_poly.pdbx_strand_id
1 'polypeptide(L)'
;MLGTPLKKAGIVKIPLLSLAAVFCASPYQGVLAQDPPPASAPASTPAPASSKPLALAPAPNNHVSLQRAAMGGEFLISASVIPQMVAATSTALAGKIVRFEVFHDGVDMYESSEGLVVTKDLPTRRLLTTFPIVSQDEARVVIDFNAGMRRVFNDIWYATSETTGSVPLRNPVAQARSLEIPQGRIFEVRPEGNQLVVRQSAQVRDRQNDPNKEERFEIRYFMSVYEPGDFQTKEHTPAISRYVRFFESHPQIENNTGRTASRIALFDIRKPVVIHYSANTPAEYEGAVRDGILYWNRAFGREVVQAAKAPEGVTAPDSRFSLVQWVPWDNAGFAYADVIVDPRSGASQRGQAFMTSTFSFTGKSRARALLRTMRSVPPVAPSPGPAPGGPKKFGEETGAAAQSVLFANARACEVDAVAFVESFATGLEGALADPAFSDAAAKRVAGDYVREVVAHEVGHVLGLRHNFAASLSSTLSQKELSDWFTAYLKDDDTALYADRVPCTSVMDYMDLKSSALVGRKIRKTAEVLAYDSAAIRWGYLASNDVAEKRMLFGTDQDTRTYGDVVPFDYGSEPLVGAYASIGEDLKNLPNSLIEQFIAAKAPRDPKDKRPLDQLSLEPERAATRIAEAYGRLLSWFKAGQRSLRVERNFPFVGPLNQREVYQAHFKALNEQIDKLGGVDRAAFSFLPIDLKLEMKGEPAGVEVIPKIDAKQLIGRLEKLLESPDYTQFTGLDEQPASFSKEDKDLILRRGRMYFVEFEKEVLKRLCQKLEKAPRDLAVQAFEEVAEDDVVARLEKRIIDVAREIVLARNEDRRHKGKVDKSFVEVAEFRYELETRLTAARMLADGAGSFRSWATEPRADLGKQLKETVDASLNLQNFREFKESQLSRPLRDWYLNQQNVLGALGGKPVFVLPPPAPAKPPVH
;
A
#
# COMPACT_ATOMS: atom_id res chain seq x y z
N MET A 1 46.62 18.31 -41.13
CA MET A 1 46.42 18.09 -42.58
C MET A 1 44.99 18.52 -42.90
N LEU A 2 44.78 19.82 -43.15
CA LEU A 2 44.62 20.47 -44.48
C LEU A 2 43.43 19.86 -45.27
N GLY A 3 42.34 20.57 -45.61
CA GLY A 3 42.19 22.01 -45.80
C GLY A 3 40.77 22.58 -45.61
N THR A 4 40.78 23.83 -45.17
CA THR A 4 39.76 24.89 -44.99
C THR A 4 39.52 25.62 -46.36
N PRO A 5 38.92 26.85 -46.52
CA PRO A 5 38.47 27.89 -45.55
C PRO A 5 37.16 28.65 -45.91
N LEU A 6 36.74 29.55 -44.98
CA LEU A 6 36.31 30.96 -45.15
C LEU A 6 35.27 31.29 -44.05
N LYS A 7 35.31 32.37 -43.25
CA LYS A 7 36.22 33.51 -43.07
C LYS A 7 35.87 34.17 -41.72
N LYS A 8 36.87 34.67 -40.98
CA LYS A 8 36.75 35.46 -39.73
C LYS A 8 36.55 36.95 -40.02
N ALA A 9 35.91 37.66 -39.07
CA ALA A 9 36.27 38.99 -38.55
C ALA A 9 35.48 39.18 -37.24
N GLY A 10 35.96 39.74 -36.13
CA GLY A 10 37.09 40.63 -35.88
C GLY A 10 36.60 41.76 -34.94
N ILE A 11 37.10 41.75 -33.70
CA ILE A 11 36.78 42.64 -32.58
C ILE A 11 37.18 44.10 -32.84
N VAL A 12 36.37 45.08 -32.41
CA VAL A 12 36.83 46.41 -31.92
C VAL A 12 35.91 46.90 -30.78
N LYS A 13 36.48 47.75 -29.92
CA LYS A 13 36.22 48.02 -28.49
C LYS A 13 35.94 49.53 -28.28
N ILE A 14 35.05 49.86 -27.33
CA ILE A 14 35.06 51.03 -26.38
C ILE A 14 34.65 52.43 -26.95
N PRO A 15 34.30 53.49 -26.14
CA PRO A 15 33.43 53.70 -24.95
C PRO A 15 32.36 54.81 -25.19
N LEU A 16 31.49 55.12 -24.20
CA LEU A 16 31.51 56.38 -23.41
C LEU A 16 30.22 56.57 -22.60
N LEU A 17 30.42 56.66 -21.28
CA LEU A 17 29.91 57.69 -20.35
C LEU A 17 28.39 57.86 -20.25
N SER A 18 27.73 57.72 -19.09
CA SER A 18 27.89 58.45 -17.81
C SER A 18 26.44 58.68 -17.34
N LEU A 19 26.04 58.83 -16.08
CA LEU A 19 26.61 59.30 -14.83
C LEU A 19 25.65 58.70 -13.76
N ALA A 20 26.13 58.06 -12.69
CA ALA A 20 26.28 58.62 -11.33
C ALA A 20 24.94 58.98 -10.64
N ALA A 21 24.70 58.80 -9.34
CA ALA A 21 25.44 58.28 -8.20
C ALA A 21 24.64 58.67 -6.93
N VAL A 22 24.62 57.79 -5.89
CA VAL A 22 24.94 58.13 -4.46
C VAL A 22 23.94 59.05 -3.70
N PHE A 23 23.59 58.94 -2.41
CA PHE A 23 23.70 58.00 -1.27
C PHE A 23 22.85 58.61 -0.10
N CYS A 24 22.70 57.84 0.98
CA CYS A 24 22.63 58.25 2.40
C CYS A 24 21.31 58.68 3.10
N ALA A 25 20.94 57.83 4.09
CA ALA A 25 20.81 58.09 5.53
C ALA A 25 19.45 58.46 6.17
N SER A 26 19.09 57.61 7.16
CA SER A 26 18.13 57.62 8.30
C SER A 26 17.97 58.93 9.12
N PRO A 27 17.25 58.97 10.29
CA PRO A 27 16.03 58.29 10.80
C PRO A 27 15.00 59.30 11.40
N TYR A 28 13.82 58.88 11.90
CA TYR A 28 13.21 59.25 13.21
C TYR A 28 11.71 58.91 13.34
N GLN A 29 11.30 58.85 14.61
CA GLN A 29 10.09 58.29 15.23
C GLN A 29 8.76 59.04 15.00
N GLY A 30 7.66 58.26 14.99
CA GLY A 30 6.40 58.43 15.75
C GLY A 30 5.61 59.74 15.75
N VAL A 31 4.30 59.65 15.45
CA VAL A 31 3.15 60.18 16.25
C VAL A 31 1.82 59.70 15.61
N LEU A 32 0.86 59.37 16.49
CA LEU A 32 -0.51 58.92 16.26
C LEU A 32 -1.39 59.94 15.51
N ALA A 33 -2.24 59.49 14.58
CA ALA A 33 -3.57 60.07 14.31
C ALA A 33 -4.43 59.20 13.37
N GLN A 34 -5.50 58.62 13.93
CA GLN A 34 -6.87 58.40 13.41
C GLN A 34 -7.11 58.02 11.92
N ASP A 35 -7.85 56.93 11.73
CA ASP A 35 -8.33 56.35 10.47
C ASP A 35 -9.15 57.30 9.58
N PRO A 36 -8.94 57.26 8.25
CA PRO A 36 -9.98 57.50 7.25
C PRO A 36 -10.45 56.18 6.59
N PRO A 37 -11.69 56.13 6.07
CA PRO A 37 -12.33 54.90 5.61
C PRO A 37 -11.64 54.30 4.37
N PRO A 38 -11.73 52.97 4.15
CA PRO A 38 -11.03 52.31 3.05
C PRO A 38 -11.57 52.77 1.69
N ALA A 39 -10.63 53.20 0.84
CA ALA A 39 -10.85 53.46 -0.56
C ALA A 39 -11.28 52.17 -1.29
N SER A 40 -12.33 52.28 -2.08
CA SER A 40 -12.82 51.23 -2.97
C SER A 40 -11.73 50.80 -3.97
N ALA A 41 -11.49 49.49 -4.02
CA ALA A 41 -10.65 48.86 -5.02
C ALA A 41 -11.22 49.06 -6.44
N PRO A 42 -10.36 49.17 -7.48
CA PRO A 42 -10.81 49.41 -8.85
C PRO A 42 -11.53 48.17 -9.40
N ALA A 43 -12.72 48.39 -9.95
CA ALA A 43 -13.51 47.38 -10.63
C ALA A 43 -12.76 46.84 -11.85
N SER A 44 -12.38 45.56 -11.81
CA SER A 44 -11.97 44.81 -12.99
C SER A 44 -13.17 44.67 -13.93
N THR A 45 -13.05 45.22 -15.13
CA THR A 45 -14.07 45.12 -16.19
C THR A 45 -14.19 43.65 -16.63
N PRO A 46 -15.37 43.00 -16.55
CA PRO A 46 -15.55 41.66 -17.09
C PRO A 46 -15.58 41.71 -18.63
N ALA A 47 -14.93 40.73 -19.26
CA ALA A 47 -15.01 40.49 -20.69
C ALA A 47 -16.49 40.32 -21.14
N PRO A 48 -16.85 40.65 -22.40
CA PRO A 48 -18.24 40.64 -22.84
C PRO A 48 -18.81 39.22 -22.76
N ALA A 49 -19.83 39.03 -21.93
CA ALA A 49 -20.60 37.81 -21.85
C ALA A 49 -21.40 37.62 -23.15
N SER A 50 -21.17 36.50 -23.84
CA SER A 50 -22.06 36.00 -24.90
C SER A 50 -23.46 35.79 -24.30
N SER A 51 -24.45 36.55 -24.77
CA SER A 51 -25.80 36.67 -24.21
C SER A 51 -26.77 35.54 -24.59
N LYS A 52 -26.28 34.32 -24.85
CA LYS A 52 -27.18 33.15 -25.00
C LYS A 52 -27.55 32.62 -23.61
N PRO A 53 -28.85 32.41 -23.30
CA PRO A 53 -29.23 31.78 -22.04
C PRO A 53 -28.64 30.36 -21.96
N LEU A 54 -28.04 30.03 -20.81
CA LEU A 54 -27.53 28.68 -20.55
C LEU A 54 -28.67 27.66 -20.67
N ALA A 55 -28.41 26.51 -21.29
CA ALA A 55 -29.38 25.43 -21.42
C ALA A 55 -29.90 24.94 -20.06
N LEU A 56 -29.04 24.99 -19.03
CA LEU A 56 -29.34 24.73 -17.63
C LEU A 56 -28.93 25.95 -16.79
N ALA A 57 -29.80 26.44 -15.92
CA ALA A 57 -29.55 27.61 -15.08
C ALA A 57 -30.12 27.45 -13.66
N PRO A 58 -29.62 28.17 -12.66
CA PRO A 58 -30.28 28.23 -11.36
C PRO A 58 -31.66 28.88 -11.44
N ALA A 59 -32.56 28.45 -10.58
CA ALA A 59 -33.87 29.06 -10.34
C ALA A 59 -34.07 29.32 -8.84
N PRO A 60 -35.07 30.14 -8.44
CA PRO A 60 -35.37 30.39 -7.03
C PRO A 60 -35.51 29.09 -6.22
N ASN A 61 -35.17 29.15 -4.93
CA ASN A 61 -35.20 28.02 -4.00
C ASN A 61 -34.25 26.87 -4.37
N ASN A 62 -33.10 27.17 -4.98
CA ASN A 62 -32.12 26.18 -5.44
C ASN A 62 -32.72 25.14 -6.42
N HIS A 63 -33.74 25.54 -7.17
CA HIS A 63 -34.27 24.74 -8.27
C HIS A 63 -33.39 24.88 -9.53
N VAL A 64 -33.66 24.02 -10.52
CA VAL A 64 -32.95 24.05 -11.81
C VAL A 64 -33.92 24.46 -12.90
N SER A 65 -33.56 25.46 -13.70
CA SER A 65 -34.28 25.85 -14.90
C SER A 65 -33.63 25.22 -16.13
N LEU A 66 -34.45 24.61 -16.98
CA LEU A 66 -34.07 24.05 -18.26
C LEU A 66 -34.75 24.84 -19.39
N GLN A 67 -33.98 25.23 -20.40
CA GLN A 67 -34.51 25.88 -21.60
C GLN A 67 -35.20 24.83 -22.49
N ARG A 68 -36.43 25.10 -22.93
CA ARG A 68 -37.15 24.20 -23.83
C ARG A 68 -36.43 23.98 -25.15
N ALA A 69 -35.73 25.01 -25.64
CA ALA A 69 -34.92 24.93 -26.86
C ALA A 69 -33.75 23.94 -26.75
N ALA A 70 -33.34 23.55 -25.53
CA ALA A 70 -32.28 22.58 -25.29
C ALA A 70 -32.82 21.15 -25.01
N MET A 71 -34.14 20.97 -24.95
CA MET A 71 -34.76 19.66 -24.72
C MET A 71 -34.51 18.72 -25.88
N GLY A 72 -34.35 17.42 -25.59
CA GLY A 72 -33.94 16.42 -26.57
C GLY A 72 -32.46 16.46 -26.98
N GLY A 73 -31.74 17.54 -26.65
CA GLY A 73 -30.29 17.61 -26.74
C GLY A 73 -29.59 16.72 -25.72
N GLU A 74 -28.32 16.39 -25.97
CA GLU A 74 -27.50 15.61 -25.06
C GLU A 74 -26.78 16.51 -24.05
N PHE A 75 -26.66 16.00 -22.82
CA PHE A 75 -25.98 16.65 -21.71
C PHE A 75 -25.01 15.66 -21.07
N LEU A 76 -23.84 16.14 -20.67
CA LEU A 76 -22.92 15.36 -19.85
C LEU A 76 -23.22 15.66 -18.39
N ILE A 77 -23.47 14.61 -17.61
CA ILE A 77 -23.57 14.66 -16.17
C ILE A 77 -22.38 13.89 -15.60
N SER A 78 -21.56 14.58 -14.82
CA SER A 78 -20.56 13.96 -13.95
C SER A 78 -20.87 14.33 -12.51
N ALA A 79 -20.42 13.52 -11.56
CA ALA A 79 -20.63 13.79 -10.16
C ALA A 79 -19.41 13.37 -9.34
N SER A 80 -19.20 14.07 -8.22
CA SER A 80 -18.23 13.70 -7.20
C SER A 80 -18.97 13.49 -5.89
N VAL A 81 -18.62 12.41 -5.19
CA VAL A 81 -19.18 12.09 -3.88
C VAL A 81 -18.13 12.36 -2.81
N ILE A 82 -18.51 13.10 -1.77
CA ILE A 82 -17.62 13.61 -0.74
C ILE A 82 -18.15 13.14 0.62
N PRO A 83 -17.47 12.21 1.31
CA PRO A 83 -17.85 11.79 2.66
C PRO A 83 -17.92 12.99 3.61
N GLN A 84 -18.95 13.03 4.44
CA GLN A 84 -19.11 14.07 5.47
C GLN A 84 -18.56 13.62 6.84
N MET A 85 -17.60 12.69 6.81
CA MET A 85 -16.95 12.14 7.99
C MET A 85 -15.46 12.02 7.76
N VAL A 86 -14.69 12.18 8.83
CA VAL A 86 -13.22 12.17 8.80
C VAL A 86 -12.65 13.27 7.90
N ALA A 87 -12.18 12.98 6.68
CA ALA A 87 -11.80 14.00 5.70
C ALA A 87 -12.75 14.01 4.49
N ALA A 88 -13.11 15.21 4.06
CA ALA A 88 -13.99 15.46 2.93
C ALA A 88 -13.24 15.36 1.59
N THR A 89 -12.61 14.21 1.32
CA THR A 89 -11.96 13.90 0.03
C THR A 89 -12.99 13.36 -0.96
N SER A 90 -12.97 13.79 -2.21
CA SER A 90 -13.96 13.33 -3.19
C SER A 90 -13.57 12.06 -3.92
N THR A 91 -14.59 11.37 -4.43
CA THR A 91 -14.45 10.33 -5.45
C THR A 91 -15.39 10.65 -6.61
N ALA A 92 -14.82 10.78 -7.81
CA ALA A 92 -15.57 10.95 -9.05
C ALA A 92 -16.35 9.68 -9.43
N LEU A 93 -17.58 9.89 -9.88
CA LEU A 93 -18.46 8.89 -10.46
C LEU A 93 -18.32 8.85 -11.97
N ALA A 94 -18.70 7.73 -12.57
CA ALA A 94 -18.79 7.58 -14.01
C ALA A 94 -19.67 8.66 -14.64
N GLY A 95 -19.14 9.36 -15.64
CA GLY A 95 -19.91 10.30 -16.44
C GLY A 95 -21.03 9.60 -17.20
N LYS A 96 -22.19 10.26 -17.32
CA LYS A 96 -23.33 9.81 -18.12
C LYS A 96 -23.74 10.87 -19.12
N ILE A 97 -24.06 10.43 -20.33
CA ILE A 97 -24.68 11.30 -21.33
C ILE A 97 -26.18 11.09 -21.25
N VAL A 98 -26.92 12.17 -21.01
CA VAL A 98 -28.35 12.14 -20.76
C VAL A 98 -29.10 13.09 -21.68
N ARG A 99 -30.42 12.90 -21.77
CA ARG A 99 -31.36 13.80 -22.45
C ARG A 99 -32.52 14.10 -21.52
N PHE A 100 -33.00 15.34 -21.56
CA PHE A 100 -34.20 15.76 -20.84
C PHE A 100 -35.39 15.84 -21.78
N GLU A 101 -36.52 15.31 -21.34
CA GLU A 101 -37.80 15.37 -22.03
C GLU A 101 -38.89 15.86 -21.09
N VAL A 102 -39.74 16.77 -21.57
CA VAL A 102 -40.82 17.36 -20.76
C VAL A 102 -42.12 16.61 -21.02
N PHE A 103 -42.76 16.18 -19.95
CA PHE A 103 -44.12 15.64 -19.93
C PHE A 103 -45.05 16.58 -19.16
N HIS A 104 -46.35 16.28 -19.20
CA HIS A 104 -47.37 17.08 -18.52
C HIS A 104 -47.22 17.11 -17.00
N ASP A 105 -46.63 16.07 -16.42
CA ASP A 105 -46.51 15.80 -14.98
C ASP A 105 -45.06 15.82 -14.46
N GLY A 106 -44.06 15.94 -15.33
CA GLY A 106 -42.66 15.89 -14.94
C GLY A 106 -41.67 16.15 -16.08
N VAL A 107 -40.39 16.21 -15.75
CA VAL A 107 -39.29 16.19 -16.72
C VAL A 107 -38.50 14.90 -16.50
N ASP A 108 -38.47 14.04 -17.50
CA ASP A 108 -37.70 12.81 -17.46
C ASP A 108 -36.26 13.06 -17.88
N MET A 109 -35.33 12.37 -17.22
CA MET A 109 -33.93 12.29 -17.62
C MET A 109 -33.63 10.87 -18.08
N TYR A 110 -33.31 10.73 -19.36
CA TYR A 110 -32.96 9.46 -19.99
C TYR A 110 -31.45 9.37 -20.20
N GLU A 111 -30.85 8.23 -19.92
CA GLU A 111 -29.49 7.91 -20.38
C GLU A 111 -29.51 7.66 -21.88
N SER A 112 -28.56 8.26 -22.60
CA SER A 112 -28.44 8.04 -24.04
C SER A 112 -28.14 6.58 -24.34
N SER A 113 -28.85 5.98 -25.29
CA SER A 113 -28.67 4.58 -25.67
C SER A 113 -27.43 4.35 -26.54
N GLU A 114 -26.84 5.40 -27.09
CA GLU A 114 -25.63 5.28 -27.91
C GLU A 114 -24.48 4.70 -27.08
N GLY A 115 -23.93 3.58 -27.56
CA GLY A 115 -22.89 2.83 -26.85
C GLY A 115 -23.43 1.92 -25.74
N LEU A 116 -24.75 1.79 -25.58
CA LEU A 116 -25.37 0.87 -24.62
C LEU A 116 -26.21 -0.23 -25.28
N VAL A 117 -26.49 -0.09 -26.57
CA VAL A 117 -27.34 -1.01 -27.35
C VAL A 117 -26.65 -1.38 -28.66
N VAL A 118 -27.02 -2.55 -29.21
CA VAL A 118 -26.42 -3.07 -30.46
C VAL A 118 -27.01 -2.44 -31.73
N THR A 119 -28.16 -1.76 -31.64
CA THR A 119 -28.83 -1.15 -32.81
C THR A 119 -29.58 0.11 -32.40
N LYS A 120 -29.65 1.07 -33.33
CA LYS A 120 -30.50 2.27 -33.22
C LYS A 120 -31.90 2.06 -33.82
N ASP A 121 -32.13 0.95 -34.53
CA ASP A 121 -33.39 0.66 -35.24
C ASP A 121 -34.51 0.25 -34.27
N LEU A 122 -34.13 -0.24 -33.09
CA LEU A 122 -35.06 -0.54 -32.01
C LEU A 122 -35.07 0.63 -31.02
N PRO A 123 -36.21 1.33 -30.82
CA PRO A 123 -36.27 2.43 -29.88
C PRO A 123 -36.03 1.92 -28.47
N THR A 124 -35.03 2.50 -27.80
CA THR A 124 -34.66 2.14 -26.43
C THR A 124 -34.68 3.39 -25.58
N ARG A 125 -35.40 3.34 -24.45
CA ARG A 125 -35.47 4.43 -23.48
C ARG A 125 -34.97 3.94 -22.12
N ARG A 126 -33.92 4.57 -21.60
CA ARG A 126 -33.30 4.23 -20.31
C ARG A 126 -33.57 5.34 -19.31
N LEU A 127 -34.74 5.30 -18.68
CA LEU A 127 -35.13 6.30 -17.68
C LEU A 127 -34.19 6.22 -16.47
N LEU A 128 -33.56 7.34 -16.12
CA LEU A 128 -32.73 7.48 -14.92
C LEU A 128 -33.55 7.98 -13.74
N THR A 129 -34.29 9.08 -13.95
CA THR A 129 -35.23 9.64 -12.97
C THR A 129 -36.21 10.61 -13.62
N THR A 130 -37.27 10.98 -12.88
CA THR A 130 -38.26 11.99 -13.25
C THR A 130 -38.22 13.12 -12.22
N PHE A 131 -38.21 14.36 -12.70
CA PHE A 131 -38.20 15.55 -11.88
C PHE A 131 -39.58 16.21 -11.84
N PRO A 132 -40.12 16.55 -10.66
CA PRO A 132 -41.35 17.33 -10.56
C PRO A 132 -41.17 18.74 -11.16
N ILE A 133 -42.20 19.20 -11.88
CA ILE A 133 -42.25 20.57 -12.41
C ILE A 133 -42.71 21.51 -11.29
N VAL A 134 -41.91 22.54 -11.02
CA VAL A 134 -42.23 23.62 -10.07
C VAL A 134 -43.00 24.73 -10.79
N SER A 135 -42.54 25.09 -11.98
CA SER A 135 -43.20 26.05 -12.87
C SER A 135 -42.73 25.84 -14.30
N GLN A 136 -43.52 26.27 -15.27
CA GLN A 136 -43.13 26.22 -16.69
C GLN A 136 -43.80 27.34 -17.47
N ASP A 137 -43.11 27.82 -18.50
CA ASP A 137 -43.61 28.77 -19.49
C ASP A 137 -43.25 28.28 -20.91
N GLU A 138 -43.44 29.11 -21.93
CA GLU A 138 -43.12 28.78 -23.33
C GLU A 138 -41.61 28.65 -23.61
N ALA A 139 -40.76 29.27 -22.79
CA ALA A 139 -39.32 29.30 -22.99
C ALA A 139 -38.58 28.26 -22.12
N ARG A 140 -39.04 28.02 -20.89
CA ARG A 140 -38.33 27.22 -19.89
C ARG A 140 -39.26 26.40 -18.99
N VAL A 141 -38.67 25.38 -18.38
CA VAL A 141 -39.26 24.55 -17.32
C VAL A 141 -38.36 24.62 -16.10
N VAL A 142 -38.94 24.81 -14.91
CA VAL A 142 -38.24 24.79 -13.64
C VAL A 142 -38.59 23.49 -12.91
N ILE A 143 -37.55 22.76 -12.49
CA ILE A 143 -37.68 21.45 -11.86
C ILE A 143 -37.18 21.45 -10.43
N ASP A 144 -37.77 20.59 -9.60
CA ASP A 144 -37.22 20.22 -8.30
C ASP A 144 -36.19 19.08 -8.47
N PHE A 145 -34.93 19.46 -8.65
CA PHE A 145 -33.83 18.51 -8.81
C PHE A 145 -33.64 17.63 -7.56
N ASN A 146 -33.92 18.15 -6.36
CA ASN A 146 -33.75 17.41 -5.12
C ASN A 146 -34.81 16.31 -4.96
N ALA A 147 -36.04 16.60 -5.35
CA ALA A 147 -37.12 15.62 -5.34
C ALA A 147 -36.91 14.51 -6.39
N GLY A 148 -36.32 14.82 -7.56
CA GLY A 148 -36.03 13.83 -8.58
C GLY A 148 -34.77 12.99 -8.33
N MET A 149 -33.71 13.54 -7.75
CA MET A 149 -32.48 12.80 -7.42
C MET A 149 -32.58 12.09 -6.06
N ARG A 150 -33.44 11.07 -5.97
CA ARG A 150 -33.59 10.19 -4.79
C ARG A 150 -32.76 8.90 -4.87
N ARG A 151 -31.93 8.78 -5.90
CA ARG A 151 -30.94 7.73 -6.06
C ARG A 151 -29.64 8.32 -6.57
N VAL A 152 -28.52 7.76 -6.13
CA VAL A 152 -27.19 8.09 -6.64
C VAL A 152 -26.62 6.88 -7.37
N PHE A 153 -26.17 7.08 -8.60
CA PHE A 153 -25.40 6.06 -9.32
C PHE A 153 -24.04 5.91 -8.65
N ASN A 154 -23.56 4.68 -8.49
CA ASN A 154 -22.32 4.42 -7.73
C ASN A 154 -21.24 3.73 -8.56
N ASP A 155 -21.37 3.75 -9.88
CA ASP A 155 -20.27 3.39 -10.77
C ASP A 155 -19.15 4.43 -10.63
N ILE A 156 -17.94 3.98 -10.28
CA ILE A 156 -16.76 4.84 -10.16
C ILE A 156 -16.30 5.34 -11.53
N TRP A 157 -15.50 6.40 -11.58
CA TRP A 157 -15.07 7.05 -12.82
C TRP A 157 -14.34 6.15 -13.84
N TYR A 158 -13.75 5.03 -13.41
CA TYR A 158 -13.04 4.08 -14.28
C TYR A 158 -13.68 2.70 -14.32
N ALA A 159 -13.36 1.95 -15.37
CA ALA A 159 -13.60 0.51 -15.49
C ALA A 159 -12.30 -0.30 -15.42
N THR A 160 -12.41 -1.62 -15.20
CA THR A 160 -11.30 -2.57 -15.28
C THR A 160 -11.65 -3.64 -16.31
N SER A 161 -10.98 -3.68 -17.46
CA SER A 161 -11.18 -4.67 -18.52
C SER A 161 -10.86 -6.13 -18.13
N GLU A 162 -10.29 -6.38 -16.94
CA GLU A 162 -10.00 -7.73 -16.45
C GLU A 162 -11.19 -8.38 -15.71
N THR A 163 -12.22 -8.72 -16.49
CA THR A 163 -12.97 -9.94 -16.16
C THR A 163 -12.23 -11.11 -16.80
N THR A 164 -11.48 -11.82 -15.95
CA THR A 164 -10.77 -13.06 -16.26
C THR A 164 -11.54 -13.98 -17.22
N GLY A 165 -10.97 -14.25 -18.40
CA GLY A 165 -10.97 -15.55 -19.12
C GLY A 165 -12.28 -16.28 -19.43
N SER A 166 -13.43 -15.79 -18.99
CA SER A 166 -14.75 -16.35 -19.27
C SER A 166 -15.59 -15.20 -19.77
N VAL A 167 -16.16 -15.35 -20.96
CA VAL A 167 -17.28 -14.53 -21.45
C VAL A 167 -18.16 -14.22 -20.24
N PRO A 168 -18.29 -12.96 -19.80
CA PRO A 168 -19.15 -12.71 -18.67
C PRO A 168 -20.54 -13.11 -19.15
N LEU A 169 -21.14 -14.12 -18.52
CA LEU A 169 -22.55 -14.49 -18.68
C LEU A 169 -23.51 -13.32 -18.39
N ARG A 170 -22.98 -12.12 -18.14
CA ARG A 170 -23.66 -10.86 -17.85
C ARG A 170 -22.98 -9.74 -18.63
N ASN A 171 -23.75 -9.04 -19.47
CA ASN A 171 -23.29 -7.86 -20.20
C ASN A 171 -22.81 -6.78 -19.20
N PRO A 172 -21.52 -6.38 -19.19
CA PRO A 172 -20.98 -5.41 -18.25
C PRO A 172 -21.64 -4.02 -18.39
N VAL A 173 -22.19 -3.71 -19.56
CA VAL A 173 -22.90 -2.45 -19.86
C VAL A 173 -24.32 -2.44 -19.31
N ALA A 174 -24.90 -3.61 -19.01
CA ALA A 174 -26.30 -3.74 -18.59
C ALA A 174 -26.54 -3.57 -17.08
N GLN A 175 -25.49 -3.51 -16.25
CA GLN A 175 -25.62 -3.41 -14.80
C GLN A 175 -25.36 -1.99 -14.31
N ALA A 176 -26.39 -1.13 -14.35
CA ALA A 176 -26.34 0.13 -13.62
C ALA A 176 -26.68 -0.13 -12.14
N ARG A 177 -25.79 0.26 -11.22
CA ARG A 177 -26.05 0.22 -9.79
C ARG A 177 -26.40 1.62 -9.28
N SER A 178 -27.32 1.67 -8.33
CA SER A 178 -27.70 2.90 -7.68
C SER A 178 -28.05 2.64 -6.23
N LEU A 179 -27.70 3.57 -5.36
CA LEU A 179 -28.08 3.57 -3.95
C LEU A 179 -29.25 4.51 -3.71
N GLU A 180 -30.03 4.23 -2.67
CA GLU A 180 -31.16 5.07 -2.27
C GLU A 180 -30.66 6.29 -1.50
N ILE A 181 -31.32 7.43 -1.72
CA ILE A 181 -31.17 8.66 -0.92
C ILE A 181 -32.45 8.88 -0.12
N PRO A 182 -32.54 8.39 1.14
CA PRO A 182 -33.72 8.59 1.98
C PRO A 182 -33.97 10.08 2.25
N GLN A 183 -32.90 10.82 2.56
CA GLN A 183 -32.94 12.23 2.88
C GLN A 183 -31.89 12.96 2.04
N GLY A 184 -32.31 14.04 1.38
CA GLY A 184 -31.43 14.90 0.58
C GLY A 184 -31.87 16.36 0.64
N ARG A 185 -30.90 17.27 0.55
CA ARG A 185 -31.13 18.72 0.43
C ARG A 185 -30.12 19.35 -0.50
N ILE A 186 -30.60 20.02 -1.55
CA ILE A 186 -29.78 20.92 -2.34
C ILE A 186 -29.64 22.24 -1.60
N PHE A 187 -28.40 22.61 -1.32
CA PHE A 187 -28.10 23.87 -0.62
C PHE A 187 -27.44 24.91 -1.54
N GLU A 188 -27.00 24.51 -2.73
CA GLU A 188 -26.42 25.43 -3.72
C GLU A 188 -26.68 24.94 -5.15
N VAL A 189 -27.13 25.86 -6.01
CA VAL A 189 -27.16 25.72 -7.47
C VAL A 189 -26.55 26.97 -8.07
N ARG A 190 -25.47 26.83 -8.83
CA ARG A 190 -24.76 27.98 -9.40
C ARG A 190 -24.23 27.69 -10.80
N PRO A 191 -24.19 28.68 -11.69
CA PRO A 191 -23.49 28.56 -12.95
C PRO A 191 -21.98 28.65 -12.70
N GLU A 192 -21.21 27.87 -13.43
CA GLU A 192 -19.75 27.93 -13.42
C GLU A 192 -19.23 27.74 -14.85
N GLY A 193 -18.88 28.84 -15.51
CA GLY A 193 -18.59 28.84 -16.94
C GLY A 193 -19.81 28.39 -17.76
N ASN A 194 -19.65 27.34 -18.56
CA ASN A 194 -20.73 26.73 -19.36
C ASN A 194 -21.38 25.52 -18.65
N GLN A 195 -21.13 25.35 -17.36
CA GLN A 195 -21.66 24.23 -16.56
C GLN A 195 -22.61 24.75 -15.48
N LEU A 196 -23.55 23.89 -15.09
CA LEU A 196 -24.36 24.05 -13.89
C LEU A 196 -23.80 23.14 -12.79
N VAL A 197 -23.47 23.72 -11.64
CA VAL A 197 -23.04 22.98 -10.44
C VAL A 197 -24.20 22.88 -9.47
N VAL A 198 -24.53 21.67 -9.04
CA VAL A 198 -25.55 21.39 -8.03
C VAL A 198 -24.89 20.66 -6.87
N ARG A 199 -25.07 21.17 -5.64
CA ARG A 199 -24.54 20.54 -4.42
C ARG A 199 -25.67 20.07 -3.54
N GLN A 200 -25.67 18.77 -3.27
CA GLN A 200 -26.67 18.08 -2.49
C GLN A 200 -26.02 17.46 -1.26
N SER A 201 -26.52 17.76 -0.06
CA SER A 201 -26.23 16.94 1.12
C SER A 201 -27.21 15.77 1.13
N ALA A 202 -26.70 14.55 1.28
CA ALA A 202 -27.48 13.31 1.15
C ALA A 202 -27.13 12.30 2.25
N GLN A 203 -28.15 11.63 2.77
CA GLN A 203 -28.01 10.33 3.42
C GLN A 203 -28.14 9.25 2.34
N VAL A 204 -27.27 8.26 2.35
CA VAL A 204 -27.23 7.19 1.34
C VAL A 204 -27.25 5.83 2.04
N ARG A 205 -28.05 4.89 1.51
CA ARG A 205 -28.11 3.50 2.02
C ARG A 205 -28.12 2.46 0.90
N ASP A 206 -27.55 1.30 1.20
CA ASP A 206 -27.64 0.11 0.37
C ASP A 206 -28.72 -0.84 0.90
N ARG A 207 -29.77 -1.03 0.10
CA ARG A 207 -30.92 -1.85 0.48
C ARG A 207 -30.62 -3.35 0.52
N GLN A 208 -29.55 -3.80 -0.13
CA GLN A 208 -29.24 -5.21 -0.31
C GLN A 208 -28.26 -5.73 0.74
N ASN A 209 -27.20 -4.98 1.03
CA ASN A 209 -26.11 -5.47 1.88
C ASN A 209 -26.27 -5.09 3.35
N ASP A 210 -26.58 -3.84 3.66
CA ASP A 210 -26.84 -3.36 5.02
C ASP A 210 -27.87 -2.22 5.02
N PRO A 211 -29.17 -2.55 5.01
CA PRO A 211 -30.24 -1.55 4.89
C PRO A 211 -30.35 -0.62 6.12
N ASN A 212 -29.66 -0.94 7.22
CA ASN A 212 -29.66 -0.15 8.45
C ASN A 212 -28.47 0.81 8.56
N LYS A 213 -27.50 0.76 7.63
CA LYS A 213 -26.34 1.66 7.56
C LYS A 213 -26.63 2.82 6.62
N GLU A 214 -26.72 4.02 7.19
CA GLU A 214 -26.86 5.28 6.44
C GLU A 214 -25.56 6.10 6.53
N GLU A 215 -24.91 6.28 5.40
CA GLU A 215 -23.71 7.12 5.26
C GLU A 215 -24.10 8.53 4.82
N ARG A 216 -23.30 9.54 5.17
CA ARG A 216 -23.57 10.95 4.87
C ARG A 216 -22.56 11.48 3.86
N PHE A 217 -23.08 12.08 2.80
CA PHE A 217 -22.28 12.59 1.69
C PHE A 217 -22.72 14.01 1.27
N GLU A 218 -21.78 14.79 0.75
CA GLU A 218 -22.10 15.81 -0.25
C GLU A 218 -21.94 15.15 -1.63
N ILE A 219 -22.97 15.27 -2.48
CA ILE A 219 -22.91 14.90 -3.89
C ILE A 219 -22.88 16.18 -4.69
N ARG A 220 -21.81 16.37 -5.46
CA ARG A 220 -21.60 17.54 -6.32
C ARG A 220 -21.76 17.12 -7.77
N TYR A 221 -22.83 17.56 -8.41
CA TYR A 221 -23.12 17.31 -9.82
C TYR A 221 -22.59 18.44 -10.69
N PHE A 222 -22.02 18.07 -11.83
CA PHE A 222 -21.56 18.98 -12.88
C PHE A 222 -22.27 18.62 -14.17
N MET A 223 -23.06 19.57 -14.70
CA MET A 223 -23.89 19.35 -15.87
C MET A 223 -23.57 20.37 -16.96
N SER A 224 -23.37 19.90 -18.18
CA SER A 224 -23.18 20.77 -19.35
C SER A 224 -23.87 20.19 -20.57
N VAL A 225 -24.15 21.03 -21.56
CA VAL A 225 -24.49 20.54 -22.90
C VAL A 225 -23.35 19.66 -23.39
N TYR A 226 -23.67 18.49 -23.94
CA TYR A 226 -22.70 17.56 -24.48
C TYR A 226 -22.53 17.79 -25.97
N GLU A 227 -21.34 18.25 -26.33
CA GLU A 227 -20.90 18.36 -27.71
C GLU A 227 -19.76 17.34 -27.91
N PRO A 228 -19.96 16.29 -28.73
CA PRO A 228 -18.93 15.30 -28.96
C PRO A 228 -17.66 15.98 -29.50
N GLY A 229 -16.54 15.79 -28.80
CA GLY A 229 -15.24 16.23 -29.28
C GLY A 229 -14.74 15.38 -30.45
N ASP A 230 -13.82 15.95 -31.24
CA ASP A 230 -13.08 15.24 -32.29
C ASP A 230 -11.93 14.38 -31.73
N PHE A 231 -11.52 14.61 -30.48
CA PHE A 231 -10.53 13.81 -29.79
C PHE A 231 -11.15 12.50 -29.30
N GLN A 232 -10.55 11.39 -29.71
CA GLN A 232 -11.01 10.04 -29.39
C GLN A 232 -9.78 9.23 -28.96
N THR A 233 -9.84 8.62 -27.78
CA THR A 233 -8.71 7.84 -27.28
C THR A 233 -8.77 6.40 -27.76
N LYS A 234 -7.64 5.71 -27.73
CA LYS A 234 -7.51 4.32 -28.22
C LYS A 234 -8.01 3.30 -27.19
N GLU A 235 -8.13 2.06 -27.61
CA GLU A 235 -8.43 0.93 -26.73
C GLU A 235 -7.15 0.17 -26.37
N HIS A 236 -7.19 -0.56 -25.24
CA HIS A 236 -6.18 -1.56 -24.93
C HIS A 236 -6.35 -2.80 -25.83
N THR A 237 -5.23 -3.50 -26.07
CA THR A 237 -5.25 -4.84 -26.66
C THR A 237 -4.67 -5.84 -25.67
N PRO A 238 -5.10 -7.11 -25.67
CA PRO A 238 -4.53 -8.13 -24.78
C PRO A 238 -3.00 -8.26 -24.88
N ALA A 239 -2.43 -7.98 -26.06
CA ALA A 239 -0.99 -7.99 -26.28
C ALA A 239 -0.27 -6.85 -25.56
N ILE A 240 -0.83 -5.64 -25.58
CA ILE A 240 -0.19 -4.44 -25.00
C ILE A 240 -0.49 -4.26 -23.51
N SER A 241 -1.63 -4.74 -23.02
CA SER A 241 -2.02 -4.72 -21.61
C SER A 241 -1.06 -5.48 -20.70
N ARG A 242 -0.17 -6.28 -21.29
CA ARG A 242 0.95 -6.93 -20.62
C ARG A 242 2.08 -5.95 -20.28
N TYR A 243 2.24 -4.84 -20.99
CA TYR A 243 3.38 -3.93 -20.83
C TYR A 243 2.99 -2.56 -20.31
N VAL A 244 1.72 -2.18 -20.42
CA VAL A 244 1.22 -0.90 -19.92
C VAL A 244 -0.29 -0.96 -19.75
N ARG A 245 -0.81 -0.28 -18.73
CA ARG A 245 -2.24 0.00 -18.62
C ARG A 245 -2.51 1.43 -18.20
N PHE A 246 -3.65 1.89 -18.66
CA PHE A 246 -4.27 3.16 -18.33
C PHE A 246 -5.65 2.86 -17.75
N PHE A 247 -6.21 3.76 -16.93
CA PHE A 247 -7.62 3.71 -16.60
C PHE A 247 -8.45 3.77 -17.87
N GLU A 248 -9.60 3.12 -17.83
CA GLU A 248 -10.48 2.99 -18.98
C GLU A 248 -11.84 3.62 -18.65
N SER A 249 -12.48 4.20 -19.67
CA SER A 249 -13.88 4.55 -19.62
C SER A 249 -14.75 3.31 -19.46
N HIS A 250 -15.98 3.52 -18.97
CA HIS A 250 -16.96 2.45 -18.91
C HIS A 250 -17.22 1.85 -20.29
N PRO A 251 -17.36 0.52 -20.39
CA PRO A 251 -17.44 -0.15 -21.68
C PRO A 251 -18.67 0.30 -22.48
N GLN A 252 -18.46 0.50 -23.78
CA GLN A 252 -19.49 0.84 -24.75
C GLN A 252 -19.73 -0.36 -25.68
N ILE A 253 -20.96 -0.56 -26.12
CA ILE A 253 -21.35 -1.56 -27.12
C ILE A 253 -21.29 -0.91 -28.50
N GLU A 254 -20.52 -1.52 -29.39
CA GLU A 254 -20.52 -1.17 -30.80
C GLU A 254 -21.83 -1.58 -31.48
N ASN A 255 -22.37 -0.66 -32.28
CA ASN A 255 -23.52 -0.96 -33.12
C ASN A 255 -23.19 -2.10 -34.11
N ASN A 256 -24.16 -2.96 -34.36
CA ASN A 256 -24.15 -4.10 -35.28
C ASN A 256 -23.22 -5.27 -34.91
N THR A 257 -22.09 -5.02 -34.25
CA THR A 257 -21.15 -6.09 -33.86
C THR A 257 -21.46 -6.64 -32.48
N GLY A 258 -22.04 -5.82 -31.59
CA GLY A 258 -22.21 -6.14 -30.18
C GLY A 258 -20.90 -6.26 -29.40
N ARG A 259 -19.76 -5.90 -30.02
CA ARG A 259 -18.46 -5.89 -29.36
C ARG A 259 -18.47 -4.83 -28.26
N THR A 260 -17.96 -5.20 -27.10
CA THR A 260 -17.70 -4.27 -26.03
C THR A 260 -16.33 -3.61 -26.22
N ALA A 261 -16.28 -2.29 -26.11
CA ALA A 261 -15.12 -1.44 -26.32
C ALA A 261 -14.95 -0.50 -25.12
N SER A 262 -13.75 -0.45 -24.55
CA SER A 262 -13.39 0.47 -23.47
C SER A 262 -12.22 1.32 -23.92
N ARG A 263 -12.34 2.64 -23.78
CA ARG A 263 -11.32 3.59 -24.23
C ARG A 263 -10.44 4.02 -23.07
N ILE A 264 -9.15 4.23 -23.32
CA ILE A 264 -8.23 4.67 -22.26
C ILE A 264 -8.46 6.14 -21.91
N ALA A 265 -8.37 6.49 -20.63
CA ALA A 265 -8.54 7.85 -20.15
C ALA A 265 -7.29 8.69 -20.49
N LEU A 266 -7.41 9.67 -21.38
CA LEU A 266 -6.31 10.58 -21.75
C LEU A 266 -6.79 12.02 -21.91
N PHE A 267 -5.94 12.96 -21.54
CA PHE A 267 -6.14 14.38 -21.88
C PHE A 267 -5.88 14.67 -23.38
N ASP A 268 -6.59 15.66 -23.92
CA ASP A 268 -6.28 16.21 -25.24
C ASP A 268 -5.06 17.15 -25.19
N ILE A 269 -3.87 16.61 -25.47
CA ILE A 269 -2.59 17.31 -25.40
C ILE A 269 -2.31 18.27 -26.57
N ARG A 270 -3.31 18.52 -27.43
CA ARG A 270 -3.32 19.67 -28.36
C ARG A 270 -3.47 20.99 -27.58
N LYS A 271 -3.99 20.91 -26.36
CA LYS A 271 -4.09 22.01 -25.38
C LYS A 271 -3.17 21.71 -24.18
N PRO A 272 -2.67 22.74 -23.48
CA PRO A 272 -1.95 22.53 -22.22
C PRO A 272 -2.85 21.89 -21.15
N VAL A 273 -2.27 20.98 -20.39
CA VAL A 273 -2.91 20.36 -19.20
C VAL A 273 -2.45 21.14 -17.98
N VAL A 274 -3.29 22.06 -17.50
CA VAL A 274 -2.95 22.89 -16.32
C VAL A 274 -3.44 22.21 -15.05
N ILE A 275 -2.51 21.76 -14.22
CA ILE A 275 -2.76 21.17 -12.91
C ILE A 275 -2.41 22.21 -11.85
N HIS A 276 -3.40 22.55 -11.03
CA HIS A 276 -3.23 23.50 -9.96
C HIS A 276 -2.80 22.79 -8.67
N TYR A 277 -2.09 23.47 -7.78
CA TYR A 277 -1.93 23.03 -6.39
C TYR A 277 -2.68 23.99 -5.47
N SER A 278 -3.33 23.44 -4.44
CA SER A 278 -4.25 24.20 -3.60
C SER A 278 -3.55 25.32 -2.83
N ALA A 279 -4.28 26.42 -2.58
CA ALA A 279 -3.75 27.60 -1.90
C ALA A 279 -3.21 27.30 -0.49
N ASN A 280 -3.74 26.26 0.17
CA ASN A 280 -3.34 25.78 1.50
C ASN A 280 -2.15 24.80 1.48
N THR A 281 -1.50 24.57 0.33
CA THR A 281 -0.24 23.80 0.28
C THR A 281 0.82 24.50 1.15
N PRO A 282 1.48 23.81 2.09
CA PRO A 282 2.49 24.45 2.93
C PRO A 282 3.65 25.00 2.11
N ALA A 283 4.12 26.20 2.48
CA ALA A 283 5.11 26.97 1.71
C ALA A 283 6.42 26.18 1.46
N GLU A 284 6.83 25.37 2.43
CA GLU A 284 8.02 24.53 2.33
C GLU A 284 7.89 23.36 1.34
N TYR A 285 6.66 22.96 1.00
CA TYR A 285 6.37 21.86 0.07
C TYR A 285 5.85 22.34 -1.29
N GLU A 286 5.52 23.63 -1.48
CA GLU A 286 5.08 24.16 -2.79
C GLU A 286 6.04 23.81 -3.93
N GLY A 287 7.35 23.90 -3.69
CA GLY A 287 8.37 23.50 -4.66
C GLY A 287 8.30 22.02 -4.99
N ALA A 288 8.15 21.15 -3.98
CA ALA A 288 8.02 19.71 -4.16
C ALA A 288 6.77 19.33 -4.95
N VAL A 289 5.62 19.91 -4.62
CA VAL A 289 4.36 19.70 -5.33
C VAL A 289 4.48 20.16 -6.78
N ARG A 290 5.01 21.36 -7.02
CA ARG A 290 5.20 21.89 -8.37
C ARG A 290 6.12 21.00 -9.21
N ASP A 291 7.24 20.55 -8.65
CA ASP A 291 8.19 19.69 -9.36
C ASP A 291 7.58 18.32 -9.69
N GLY A 292 6.78 17.75 -8.77
CA GLY A 292 6.06 16.50 -9.00
C GLY A 292 5.05 16.61 -10.15
N ILE A 293 4.31 17.72 -10.22
CA ILE A 293 3.41 18.01 -11.36
C ILE A 293 4.19 18.10 -12.68
N LEU A 294 5.31 18.83 -12.68
CA LEU A 294 6.08 19.11 -13.89
C LEU A 294 6.98 17.94 -14.35
N TYR A 295 7.18 16.92 -13.51
CA TYR A 295 7.99 15.73 -13.83
C TYR A 295 7.64 15.13 -15.20
N TRP A 296 6.34 15.01 -15.48
CA TRP A 296 5.83 14.35 -16.68
C TRP A 296 6.20 15.04 -17.99
N ASN A 297 6.54 16.34 -17.99
CA ASN A 297 7.04 17.02 -19.20
C ASN A 297 8.32 16.37 -19.75
N ARG A 298 9.12 15.73 -18.90
CA ARG A 298 10.31 14.97 -19.31
C ARG A 298 9.93 13.74 -20.11
N ALA A 299 8.84 13.06 -19.73
CA ALA A 299 8.30 11.91 -20.45
C ALA A 299 7.70 12.32 -21.81
N PHE A 300 7.02 13.47 -21.86
CA PHE A 300 6.50 14.04 -23.10
C PHE A 300 7.59 14.57 -24.06
N GLY A 301 8.75 14.97 -23.53
CA GLY A 301 9.82 15.60 -24.30
C GLY A 301 9.52 17.05 -24.73
N ARG A 302 8.40 17.62 -24.25
CA ARG A 302 7.96 19.00 -24.46
C ARG A 302 7.07 19.42 -23.30
N GLU A 303 6.82 20.72 -23.16
CA GLU A 303 5.82 21.20 -22.20
C GLU A 303 4.41 20.80 -22.66
N VAL A 304 3.75 19.98 -21.85
CA VAL A 304 2.34 19.57 -21.98
C VAL A 304 1.59 19.89 -20.69
N VAL A 305 2.23 19.64 -19.55
CA VAL A 305 1.70 19.85 -18.21
C VAL A 305 2.22 21.17 -17.66
N GLN A 306 1.33 21.99 -17.10
CA GLN A 306 1.68 23.24 -16.43
C GLN A 306 1.23 23.17 -14.96
N ALA A 307 2.02 23.77 -14.08
CA ALA A 307 1.73 23.84 -12.65
C ALA A 307 1.41 25.28 -12.24
N ALA A 308 0.26 25.50 -11.60
CA ALA A 308 -0.18 26.82 -11.15
C ALA A 308 -0.73 26.77 -9.72
N LYS A 309 -0.61 27.86 -8.95
CA LYS A 309 -1.27 27.93 -7.64
C LYS A 309 -2.76 28.21 -7.86
N ALA A 310 -3.63 27.47 -7.18
CA ALA A 310 -5.06 27.73 -7.21
C ALA A 310 -5.38 29.06 -6.49
N PRO A 311 -6.39 29.82 -6.97
CA PRO A 311 -6.89 30.98 -6.22
C PRO A 311 -7.36 30.59 -4.81
N GLU A 312 -7.33 31.55 -3.88
CA GLU A 312 -7.89 31.33 -2.54
C GLU A 312 -9.38 30.95 -2.61
N GLY A 313 -9.78 30.01 -1.75
CA GLY A 313 -11.15 29.48 -1.71
C GLY A 313 -11.47 28.38 -2.72
N VAL A 314 -10.60 28.10 -3.70
CA VAL A 314 -10.75 26.97 -4.61
C VAL A 314 -10.30 25.68 -3.93
N THR A 315 -11.18 24.68 -3.87
CA THR A 315 -10.93 23.37 -3.27
C THR A 315 -11.40 22.24 -4.18
N ALA A 316 -10.76 21.07 -4.09
CA ALA A 316 -11.22 19.87 -4.78
C ALA A 316 -12.52 19.36 -4.11
N PRO A 317 -13.54 18.91 -4.87
CA PRO A 317 -13.63 18.90 -6.33
C PRO A 317 -14.08 20.23 -6.94
N ASP A 318 -13.32 20.78 -7.89
CA ASP A 318 -13.72 21.97 -8.66
C ASP A 318 -14.07 21.60 -10.11
N SER A 319 -15.01 22.32 -10.73
CA SER A 319 -15.42 22.05 -12.11
C SER A 319 -14.46 22.61 -13.16
N ARG A 320 -13.67 23.63 -12.79
CA ARG A 320 -12.82 24.42 -13.69
C ARG A 320 -11.37 23.97 -13.70
N PHE A 321 -10.89 23.45 -12.56
CA PHE A 321 -9.47 23.20 -12.34
C PHE A 321 -9.20 21.71 -12.12
N SER A 322 -8.15 21.20 -12.76
CA SER A 322 -7.48 20.00 -12.25
C SER A 322 -6.64 20.43 -11.05
N LEU A 323 -6.69 19.72 -9.92
CA LEU A 323 -6.17 20.22 -8.64
C LEU A 323 -5.49 19.13 -7.81
N VAL A 324 -4.30 19.41 -7.31
CA VAL A 324 -3.65 18.71 -6.19
C VAL A 324 -4.05 19.45 -4.90
N GLN A 325 -4.91 18.81 -4.12
CA GLN A 325 -5.46 19.33 -2.87
C GLN A 325 -4.64 18.84 -1.68
N TRP A 326 -4.04 19.78 -0.94
CA TRP A 326 -3.42 19.48 0.35
C TRP A 326 -4.48 19.26 1.43
N VAL A 327 -4.35 18.16 2.18
CA VAL A 327 -5.25 17.74 3.26
C VAL A 327 -4.44 17.65 4.55
N PRO A 328 -4.62 18.57 5.53
CA PRO A 328 -3.90 18.53 6.80
C PRO A 328 -4.46 17.42 7.71
N TRP A 329 -4.11 16.18 7.42
CA TRP A 329 -4.53 15.00 8.14
C TRP A 329 -3.38 14.01 8.33
N ASP A 330 -2.75 14.07 9.50
CA ASP A 330 -1.51 13.34 9.82
C ASP A 330 -1.70 11.83 10.04
N ASN A 331 -2.93 11.42 10.32
CA ASN A 331 -3.27 10.02 10.58
C ASN A 331 -3.78 9.31 9.32
N ALA A 332 -3.69 9.94 8.14
CA ALA A 332 -4.17 9.38 6.88
C ALA A 332 -3.04 8.70 6.10
N GLY A 333 -3.09 7.37 6.02
CA GLY A 333 -2.13 6.59 5.25
C GLY A 333 -2.39 6.51 3.75
N PHE A 334 -2.88 7.58 3.11
CA PHE A 334 -3.23 7.55 1.69
C PHE A 334 -2.93 8.88 0.98
N ALA A 335 -2.57 8.77 -0.29
CA ALA A 335 -2.84 9.77 -1.32
C ALA A 335 -3.69 9.06 -2.40
N TYR A 336 -4.50 9.82 -3.12
CA TYR A 336 -5.37 9.26 -4.16
C TYR A 336 -5.76 10.32 -5.17
N ALA A 337 -5.93 9.89 -6.42
CA ALA A 337 -6.43 10.73 -7.49
C ALA A 337 -7.63 10.11 -8.23
N ASP A 338 -8.54 10.97 -8.65
CA ASP A 338 -9.61 10.65 -9.58
C ASP A 338 -9.58 11.53 -10.83
N VAL A 339 -10.26 11.05 -11.87
CA VAL A 339 -10.38 11.77 -13.15
C VAL A 339 -11.81 11.69 -13.61
N ILE A 340 -12.33 12.81 -14.10
CA ILE A 340 -13.62 12.83 -14.78
C ILE A 340 -13.36 12.63 -16.27
N VAL A 341 -13.89 11.53 -16.79
CA VAL A 341 -13.64 11.06 -18.15
C VAL A 341 -14.95 11.12 -18.94
N ASP A 342 -14.87 11.57 -20.19
CA ASP A 342 -15.96 11.44 -21.15
C ASP A 342 -16.19 9.94 -21.47
N PRO A 343 -17.41 9.41 -21.19
CA PRO A 343 -17.68 7.98 -21.34
C PRO A 343 -17.63 7.47 -22.79
N ARG A 344 -17.82 8.33 -23.80
CA ARG A 344 -17.82 7.93 -25.21
C ARG A 344 -16.45 8.06 -25.86
N SER A 345 -15.73 9.15 -25.56
CA SER A 345 -14.45 9.45 -26.21
C SER A 345 -13.23 8.97 -25.44
N GLY A 346 -13.37 8.71 -24.13
CA GLY A 346 -12.25 8.44 -23.23
C GLY A 346 -11.41 9.70 -22.92
N ALA A 347 -11.86 10.88 -23.33
CA ALA A 347 -11.17 12.13 -23.06
C ALA A 347 -11.28 12.51 -21.57
N SER A 348 -10.14 12.61 -20.89
CA SER A 348 -10.05 13.17 -19.54
C SER A 348 -10.37 14.67 -19.58
N GLN A 349 -11.31 15.10 -18.74
CA GLN A 349 -11.72 16.49 -18.66
C GLN A 349 -10.97 17.25 -17.56
N ARG A 350 -10.85 16.63 -16.39
CA ARG A 350 -10.15 17.16 -15.23
C ARG A 350 -9.79 16.03 -14.27
N GLY A 351 -8.67 16.19 -13.57
CA GLY A 351 -8.26 15.27 -12.53
C GLY A 351 -8.05 15.97 -11.20
N GLN A 352 -8.22 15.22 -10.12
CA GLN A 352 -8.04 15.72 -8.77
C GLN A 352 -7.21 14.73 -8.00
N ALA A 353 -6.26 15.24 -7.23
CA ALA A 353 -5.40 14.45 -6.36
C ALA A 353 -5.50 15.00 -4.94
N PHE A 354 -5.54 14.12 -3.95
CA PHE A 354 -5.54 14.47 -2.54
C PHE A 354 -4.22 14.02 -1.92
N MET A 355 -3.49 14.98 -1.35
CA MET A 355 -2.21 14.77 -0.69
C MET A 355 -2.35 15.03 0.80
N THR A 356 -2.13 14.03 1.64
CA THR A 356 -2.24 14.17 3.10
C THR A 356 -0.94 14.65 3.72
N SER A 357 -1.02 15.31 4.88
CA SER A 357 0.16 15.75 5.62
C SER A 357 0.96 14.60 6.24
N THR A 358 0.49 13.35 6.18
CA THR A 358 1.23 12.16 6.64
C THR A 358 2.55 11.95 5.91
N PHE A 359 2.63 12.33 4.64
CA PHE A 359 3.87 12.28 3.84
C PHE A 359 4.88 13.39 4.22
N SER A 360 4.48 14.30 5.12
CA SER A 360 5.24 15.52 5.43
C SER A 360 5.80 15.52 6.86
N PHE A 361 7.10 15.83 6.99
CA PHE A 361 7.77 16.02 8.28
C PHE A 361 8.96 16.97 8.14
N THR A 362 8.99 18.03 8.96
CA THR A 362 9.95 19.13 8.83
C THR A 362 11.22 18.97 9.66
N GLY A 363 11.33 17.89 10.45
CA GLY A 363 12.45 17.61 11.35
C GLY A 363 12.33 16.26 12.06
N LYS A 364 13.36 15.89 12.83
CA LYS A 364 13.42 14.63 13.61
C LYS A 364 12.26 14.49 14.58
N SER A 365 11.95 15.58 15.30
CA SER A 365 10.86 15.61 16.28
C SER A 365 9.54 15.17 15.64
N ARG A 366 9.23 15.75 14.47
CA ARG A 366 8.02 15.45 13.72
C ARG A 366 8.02 14.04 13.14
N ALA A 367 9.15 13.58 12.60
CA ALA A 367 9.31 12.22 12.10
C ALA A 367 9.07 11.17 13.21
N ARG A 368 9.58 11.41 14.42
CA ARG A 368 9.32 10.56 15.59
C ARG A 368 7.85 10.57 16.00
N ALA A 369 7.19 11.73 15.97
CA ALA A 369 5.76 11.82 16.26
C ALA A 369 4.94 10.96 15.28
N LEU A 370 5.20 11.06 13.97
CA LEU A 370 4.55 10.23 12.95
C LEU A 370 4.81 8.74 13.17
N LEU A 371 6.07 8.35 13.36
CA LEU A 371 6.46 6.96 13.62
C LEU A 371 5.66 6.38 14.80
N ARG A 372 5.60 7.10 15.91
CA ARG A 372 4.90 6.66 17.12
C ARG A 372 3.40 6.57 16.91
N THR A 373 2.80 7.55 16.22
CA THR A 373 1.38 7.50 15.86
C THR A 373 1.09 6.26 15.01
N MET A 374 1.92 5.96 14.02
CA MET A 374 1.78 4.78 13.17
C MET A 374 1.91 3.47 13.95
N ARG A 375 2.91 3.35 14.82
CA ARG A 375 3.09 2.16 15.68
C ARG A 375 2.03 2.05 16.78
N SER A 376 1.27 3.11 17.06
CA SER A 376 0.13 3.09 17.99
C SER A 376 -1.16 2.55 17.36
N VAL A 377 -1.25 2.52 16.03
CA VAL A 377 -2.36 1.89 15.32
C VAL A 377 -2.28 0.38 15.60
N PRO A 378 -3.30 -0.24 16.23
CA PRO A 378 -3.27 -1.67 16.46
C PRO A 378 -3.24 -2.40 15.12
N PRO A 379 -2.41 -3.46 14.97
CA PRO A 379 -2.45 -4.29 13.77
C PRO A 379 -3.86 -4.84 13.66
N VAL A 380 -4.50 -4.61 12.52
CA VAL A 380 -5.80 -5.21 12.28
C VAL A 380 -5.57 -6.71 12.14
N ALA A 381 -6.32 -7.53 12.87
CA ALA A 381 -6.21 -8.98 12.76
C ALA A 381 -6.30 -9.37 11.27
N PRO A 382 -5.39 -10.20 10.74
CA PRO A 382 -5.51 -10.66 9.36
C PRO A 382 -6.87 -11.32 9.22
N SER A 383 -7.72 -10.75 8.36
CA SER A 383 -8.98 -11.39 8.00
C SER A 383 -8.60 -12.79 7.49
N PRO A 384 -9.16 -13.88 8.06
CA PRO A 384 -8.85 -15.21 7.56
C PRO A 384 -9.19 -15.22 6.09
N GLY A 385 -8.17 -15.44 5.25
CA GLY A 385 -8.38 -15.61 3.81
C GLY A 385 -9.52 -16.59 3.58
N PRO A 386 -10.34 -16.41 2.53
CA PRO A 386 -11.51 -17.24 2.34
C PRO A 386 -11.09 -18.71 2.34
N ALA A 387 -11.59 -19.48 3.31
CA ALA A 387 -11.41 -20.92 3.31
C ALA A 387 -11.98 -21.46 1.98
N PRO A 388 -11.29 -22.40 1.30
CA PRO A 388 -11.82 -23.00 0.09
C PRO A 388 -13.14 -23.72 0.43
N GLY A 389 -14.26 -23.20 -0.08
CA GLY A 389 -15.58 -23.82 0.04
C GLY A 389 -16.50 -23.34 1.18
N GLY A 390 -16.13 -22.33 1.96
CA GLY A 390 -17.02 -21.74 2.98
C GLY A 390 -18.02 -20.73 2.39
N PRO A 391 -19.26 -20.60 2.94
CA PRO A 391 -20.17 -19.53 2.53
C PRO A 391 -19.53 -18.17 2.85
N LYS A 392 -19.55 -17.26 1.87
CA LYS A 392 -19.06 -15.88 2.02
C LYS A 392 -19.84 -15.17 3.14
N LYS A 393 -19.28 -15.08 4.34
CA LYS A 393 -19.74 -14.11 5.34
C LYS A 393 -19.15 -12.75 4.96
N PHE A 394 -19.94 -11.94 4.27
CA PHE A 394 -19.73 -10.48 4.20
C PHE A 394 -20.04 -9.91 5.58
N GLY A 395 -19.10 -9.20 6.23
CA GLY A 395 -19.42 -8.46 7.46
C GLY A 395 -18.39 -8.42 8.59
N GLU A 396 -17.09 -8.59 8.34
CA GLU A 396 -16.07 -8.17 9.31
C GLU A 396 -15.09 -7.21 8.63
N GLU A 397 -15.46 -5.93 8.68
CA GLU A 397 -14.70 -4.78 8.18
C GLU A 397 -13.51 -4.53 9.12
N THR A 398 -12.31 -4.74 8.59
CA THR A 398 -11.03 -4.39 9.20
C THR A 398 -10.80 -2.88 9.10
N GLY A 399 -10.41 -2.27 10.23
CA GLY A 399 -10.28 -0.81 10.38
C GLY A 399 -9.30 -0.13 9.43
N ALA A 400 -9.58 1.17 9.21
CA ALA A 400 -8.79 2.16 8.45
C ALA A 400 -8.90 2.15 6.91
N ALA A 401 -10.05 1.74 6.38
CA ALA A 401 -10.77 2.40 5.29
C ALA A 401 -12.12 1.68 5.25
N ALA A 402 -13.14 2.23 5.92
CA ALA A 402 -14.49 1.68 5.80
C ALA A 402 -14.83 1.74 4.31
N GLN A 403 -14.87 0.58 3.64
CA GLN A 403 -15.30 0.48 2.27
C GLN A 403 -16.64 1.20 2.18
N SER A 404 -16.65 2.36 1.53
CA SER A 404 -17.87 3.15 1.41
C SER A 404 -18.95 2.25 0.83
N VAL A 405 -20.17 2.38 1.35
CA VAL A 405 -21.34 1.68 0.82
C VAL A 405 -21.49 1.95 -0.70
N LEU A 406 -21.02 3.11 -1.18
CA LEU A 406 -20.97 3.45 -2.60
C LEU A 406 -19.98 2.60 -3.40
N PHE A 407 -18.83 2.26 -2.84
CA PHE A 407 -17.68 1.75 -3.60
C PHE A 407 -17.13 0.43 -3.09
N ALA A 408 -17.96 -0.42 -2.48
CA ALA A 408 -17.58 -1.74 -1.94
C ALA A 408 -16.83 -2.69 -2.92
N ASN A 409 -16.77 -2.35 -4.22
CA ASN A 409 -16.04 -3.12 -5.25
C ASN A 409 -14.94 -2.32 -5.99
N ALA A 410 -14.79 -1.02 -5.73
CA ALA A 410 -13.68 -0.26 -6.31
C ALA A 410 -12.41 -0.57 -5.52
N ARG A 411 -11.40 -1.12 -6.19
CA ARG A 411 -10.15 -1.58 -5.57
C ARG A 411 -8.89 -1.06 -6.23
N ALA A 412 -9.00 -0.36 -7.37
CA ALA A 412 -7.83 0.25 -8.00
C ALA A 412 -7.58 1.61 -7.33
N CYS A 413 -6.31 1.89 -7.00
CA CYS A 413 -5.85 3.07 -6.26
C CYS A 413 -6.07 3.06 -4.74
N GLU A 414 -6.45 1.92 -4.13
CA GLU A 414 -6.56 1.85 -2.67
C GLU A 414 -5.23 1.38 -2.07
N VAL A 415 -4.59 2.24 -1.27
CA VAL A 415 -3.45 1.86 -0.44
C VAL A 415 -3.96 0.97 0.69
N ASP A 416 -3.34 -0.20 0.89
CA ASP A 416 -3.54 -0.95 2.14
C ASP A 416 -2.95 -0.14 3.30
N ALA A 417 -3.83 0.45 4.11
CA ALA A 417 -3.43 1.35 5.19
C ALA A 417 -2.52 0.67 6.22
N VAL A 418 -2.68 -0.64 6.45
CA VAL A 418 -1.82 -1.39 7.38
C VAL A 418 -0.45 -1.59 6.76
N ALA A 419 -0.39 -2.02 5.49
CA ALA A 419 0.88 -2.19 4.78
C ALA A 419 1.66 -0.87 4.67
N PHE A 420 0.97 0.24 4.39
CA PHE A 420 1.58 1.58 4.36
C PHE A 420 2.14 1.97 5.74
N VAL A 421 1.33 1.85 6.79
CA VAL A 421 1.74 2.18 8.17
C VAL A 421 2.97 1.36 8.57
N GLU A 422 2.98 0.06 8.29
CA GLU A 422 4.10 -0.82 8.60
C GLU A 422 5.36 -0.46 7.81
N SER A 423 5.24 -0.25 6.49
CA SER A 423 6.37 0.11 5.62
C SER A 423 6.96 1.47 5.99
N PHE A 424 6.12 2.51 6.09
CA PHE A 424 6.59 3.86 6.37
C PHE A 424 7.16 3.99 7.79
N ALA A 425 6.55 3.32 8.79
CA ALA A 425 7.11 3.26 10.14
C ALA A 425 8.49 2.58 10.14
N THR A 426 8.67 1.48 9.41
CA THR A 426 9.96 0.79 9.30
C THR A 426 11.01 1.67 8.62
N GLY A 427 10.63 2.38 7.55
CA GLY A 427 11.50 3.35 6.89
C GLY A 427 11.91 4.51 7.79
N LEU A 428 10.97 5.07 8.55
CA LEU A 428 11.25 6.14 9.53
C LEU A 428 12.13 5.64 10.67
N GLU A 429 11.92 4.42 11.18
CA GLU A 429 12.79 3.80 12.19
C GLU A 429 14.23 3.68 11.68
N GLY A 430 14.41 3.15 10.47
CA GLY A 430 15.72 3.03 9.84
C GLY A 430 16.40 4.39 9.64
N ALA A 431 15.65 5.40 9.18
CA ALA A 431 16.17 6.75 8.99
C ALA A 431 16.56 7.40 10.34
N LEU A 432 15.70 7.32 11.35
CA LEU A 432 15.94 7.89 12.68
C LEU A 432 17.05 7.18 13.46
N ALA A 433 17.36 5.93 13.12
CA ALA A 433 18.49 5.19 13.67
C ALA A 433 19.84 5.59 13.07
N ASP A 434 19.86 6.30 11.93
CA ASP A 434 21.09 6.78 11.31
C ASP A 434 21.49 8.15 11.91
N PRO A 435 22.72 8.29 12.46
CA PRO A 435 23.19 9.56 13.03
C PRO A 435 23.25 10.71 12.02
N ALA A 436 23.25 10.43 10.71
CA ALA A 436 23.19 11.43 9.66
C ALA A 436 21.81 12.09 9.50
N PHE A 437 20.76 11.52 10.09
CA PHE A 437 19.39 12.02 9.97
C PHE A 437 19.18 13.29 10.83
N SER A 438 19.69 14.42 10.36
CA SER A 438 19.48 15.76 10.94
C SER A 438 18.09 16.33 10.58
N ASP A 439 17.68 17.43 11.20
CA ASP A 439 16.43 18.12 10.82
C ASP A 439 16.45 18.60 9.36
N ALA A 440 17.61 19.04 8.87
CA ALA A 440 17.79 19.38 7.47
C ALA A 440 17.64 18.16 6.55
N ALA A 441 18.17 16.99 6.96
CA ALA A 441 17.98 15.74 6.23
C ALA A 441 16.52 15.30 6.25
N ALA A 442 15.85 15.37 7.40
CA ALA A 442 14.43 15.05 7.55
C ALA A 442 13.56 15.90 6.61
N LYS A 443 13.78 17.23 6.57
CA LYS A 443 13.07 18.13 5.65
C LYS A 443 13.33 17.79 4.19
N ARG A 444 14.58 17.43 3.81
CA ARG A 444 14.88 16.99 2.44
C ARG A 444 14.15 15.69 2.10
N VAL A 445 14.21 14.69 2.97
CA VAL A 445 13.58 13.38 2.78
C VAL A 445 12.07 13.55 2.60
N ALA A 446 11.41 14.33 3.47
CA ALA A 446 9.98 14.62 3.33
C ALA A 446 9.66 15.38 2.05
N GLY A 447 10.45 16.40 1.70
CA GLY A 447 10.24 17.18 0.48
C GLY A 447 10.44 16.35 -0.79
N ASP A 448 11.41 15.44 -0.81
CA ASP A 448 11.62 14.51 -1.92
C ASP A 448 10.52 13.44 -1.95
N TYR A 449 10.08 12.94 -0.80
CA TYR A 449 8.96 11.99 -0.75
C TYR A 449 7.66 12.61 -1.28
N VAL A 450 7.27 13.80 -0.81
CA VAL A 450 6.10 14.55 -1.32
C VAL A 450 6.19 14.76 -2.82
N ARG A 451 7.38 15.08 -3.36
CA ARG A 451 7.59 15.28 -4.80
C ARG A 451 7.32 14.00 -5.60
N GLU A 452 7.75 12.85 -5.11
CA GLU A 452 7.51 11.55 -5.74
C GLU A 452 6.04 11.16 -5.68
N VAL A 453 5.38 11.27 -4.51
CA VAL A 453 3.95 10.97 -4.37
C VAL A 453 3.10 11.91 -5.23
N VAL A 454 3.43 13.20 -5.34
CA VAL A 454 2.71 14.10 -6.26
C VAL A 454 2.91 13.67 -7.72
N ALA A 455 4.11 13.24 -8.11
CA ALA A 455 4.34 12.72 -9.46
C ALA A 455 3.50 11.46 -9.71
N HIS A 456 3.40 10.56 -8.72
CA HIS A 456 2.53 9.37 -8.75
C HIS A 456 1.05 9.75 -8.98
N GLU A 457 0.50 10.64 -8.15
CA GLU A 457 -0.90 11.06 -8.27
C GLU A 457 -1.20 11.76 -9.60
N VAL A 458 -0.25 12.57 -10.09
CA VAL A 458 -0.39 13.20 -11.41
C VAL A 458 -0.31 12.15 -12.53
N GLY A 459 0.42 11.05 -12.34
CA GLY A 459 0.41 9.91 -13.25
C GLY A 459 -0.99 9.30 -13.39
N HIS A 460 -1.72 9.12 -12.28
CA HIS A 460 -3.12 8.72 -12.30
C HIS A 460 -4.01 9.75 -13.00
N VAL A 461 -3.79 11.04 -12.76
CA VAL A 461 -4.49 12.12 -13.47
C VAL A 461 -4.28 12.00 -15.00
N LEU A 462 -3.05 11.71 -15.44
CA LEU A 462 -2.71 11.43 -16.84
C LEU A 462 -3.21 10.05 -17.34
N GLY A 463 -3.92 9.32 -16.49
CA GLY A 463 -4.60 8.07 -16.82
C GLY A 463 -3.79 6.81 -16.54
N LEU A 464 -2.57 6.87 -16.00
CA LEU A 464 -1.75 5.68 -15.75
C LEU A 464 -2.27 4.84 -14.59
N ARG A 465 -2.18 3.51 -14.75
CA ARG A 465 -2.39 2.54 -13.66
C ARG A 465 -1.11 2.37 -12.84
N HIS A 466 -1.26 1.82 -11.64
CA HIS A 466 -0.13 1.31 -10.87
C HIS A 466 0.75 0.36 -11.69
N ASN A 467 2.05 0.39 -11.40
CA ASN A 467 3.04 -0.55 -11.87
C ASN A 467 3.91 -1.05 -10.70
N PHE A 468 3.41 -2.04 -9.96
CA PHE A 468 4.12 -2.73 -8.88
C PHE A 468 5.19 -3.71 -9.37
N ALA A 469 5.41 -3.79 -10.69
CA ALA A 469 6.52 -4.54 -11.27
C ALA A 469 7.72 -3.65 -11.61
N ALA A 470 7.66 -2.36 -11.30
CA ALA A 470 8.73 -1.42 -11.62
C ALA A 470 9.96 -1.63 -10.72
N SER A 471 9.76 -2.00 -9.45
CA SER A 471 10.82 -2.44 -8.53
C SER A 471 11.63 -3.63 -9.06
N LEU A 472 11.00 -4.51 -9.85
CA LEU A 472 11.67 -5.66 -10.48
C LEU A 472 12.73 -5.29 -11.53
N SER A 473 12.71 -4.03 -11.98
CA SER A 473 13.71 -3.47 -12.89
C SER A 473 14.77 -2.64 -12.15
N SER A 474 14.81 -2.70 -10.81
CA SER A 474 15.84 -2.05 -10.01
C SER A 474 17.24 -2.49 -10.46
N THR A 475 18.15 -1.52 -10.49
CA THR A 475 19.56 -1.73 -10.86
C THR A 475 20.48 -1.71 -9.64
N LEU A 476 19.91 -1.54 -8.45
CA LEU A 476 20.60 -1.46 -7.17
C LEU A 476 20.35 -2.73 -6.36
N SER A 477 21.32 -3.11 -5.54
CA SER A 477 21.13 -4.12 -4.49
C SER A 477 20.48 -3.50 -3.25
N GLN A 478 20.01 -4.34 -2.31
CA GLN A 478 19.50 -3.92 -1.00
C GLN A 478 20.54 -3.13 -0.19
N LYS A 479 21.77 -3.63 -0.19
CA LYS A 479 22.91 -2.96 0.43
C LYS A 479 23.23 -1.63 -0.26
N GLU A 480 23.30 -1.60 -1.60
CA GLU A 480 23.60 -0.37 -2.34
C GLU A 480 22.54 0.70 -2.10
N LEU A 481 21.24 0.35 -2.05
CA LEU A 481 20.16 1.27 -1.68
C LEU A 481 20.38 1.86 -0.28
N SER A 482 20.68 1.00 0.69
CA SER A 482 20.90 1.43 2.07
C SER A 482 22.13 2.34 2.19
N ASP A 483 23.24 1.97 1.56
CA ASP A 483 24.46 2.78 1.51
C ASP A 483 24.18 4.14 0.85
N TRP A 484 23.40 4.14 -0.25
CA TRP A 484 23.03 5.36 -0.95
C TRP A 484 22.14 6.26 -0.12
N PHE A 485 21.14 5.69 0.55
CA PHE A 485 20.26 6.46 1.42
C PHE A 485 21.04 7.07 2.58
N THR A 486 21.92 6.32 3.26
CA THR A 486 22.80 6.87 4.30
C THR A 486 23.71 7.98 3.76
N ALA A 487 24.26 7.83 2.55
CA ALA A 487 25.03 8.89 1.91
C ALA A 487 24.17 10.14 1.66
N TYR A 488 22.95 9.95 1.11
CA TYR A 488 21.96 10.99 0.87
C TYR A 488 21.54 11.75 2.14
N LEU A 489 21.46 11.07 3.29
CA LEU A 489 21.17 11.72 4.57
C LEU A 489 22.29 12.69 4.97
N LYS A 490 23.56 12.30 4.75
CA LYS A 490 24.75 13.11 5.06
C LYS A 490 24.90 14.28 4.10
N ASP A 491 24.91 14.00 2.80
CA ASP A 491 25.10 14.96 1.72
C ASP A 491 24.16 14.63 0.55
N ASP A 492 23.60 15.65 -0.07
CA ASP A 492 22.66 15.53 -1.18
C ASP A 492 23.40 15.40 -2.55
N ASP A 493 24.59 14.77 -2.54
CA ASP A 493 25.48 14.64 -3.71
C ASP A 493 24.98 13.58 -4.71
N THR A 494 24.95 13.94 -6.00
CA THR A 494 24.45 13.12 -7.12
C THR A 494 25.47 12.11 -7.64
N ALA A 495 26.73 12.16 -7.19
CA ALA A 495 27.79 11.31 -7.75
C ALA A 495 27.60 9.82 -7.49
N LEU A 496 27.13 9.44 -6.29
CA LEU A 496 26.99 8.04 -5.91
C LEU A 496 25.78 7.42 -6.61
N TYR A 497 26.01 6.34 -7.38
CA TYR A 497 25.00 5.60 -8.13
C TYR A 497 24.16 6.44 -9.12
N ALA A 498 24.74 7.48 -9.72
CA ALA A 498 24.04 8.40 -10.64
C ALA A 498 23.26 7.69 -11.77
N ASP A 499 23.83 6.63 -12.34
CA ASP A 499 23.26 5.86 -13.45
C ASP A 499 22.34 4.71 -12.99
N ARG A 500 22.09 4.58 -11.68
CA ARG A 500 21.26 3.53 -11.11
C ARG A 500 19.92 4.11 -10.64
N VAL A 501 18.93 3.25 -10.59
CA VAL A 501 17.57 3.57 -10.15
C VAL A 501 17.01 2.47 -9.25
N PRO A 502 16.24 2.84 -8.21
CA PRO A 502 15.61 1.87 -7.33
C PRO A 502 14.36 1.22 -7.95
N CYS A 503 13.75 1.88 -8.94
CA CYS A 503 12.62 1.38 -9.73
C CYS A 503 12.59 2.10 -11.09
N THR A 504 11.75 1.63 -12.01
CA THR A 504 11.61 2.26 -13.34
C THR A 504 10.37 3.15 -13.50
N SER A 505 9.53 3.31 -12.47
CA SER A 505 8.24 4.01 -12.56
C SER A 505 7.89 4.67 -11.23
N VAL A 506 7.38 5.91 -11.25
CA VAL A 506 6.77 6.51 -10.04
C VAL A 506 5.43 5.84 -9.70
N MET A 507 4.80 5.15 -10.66
CA MET A 507 3.53 4.42 -10.44
C MET A 507 3.65 3.17 -9.54
N ASP A 508 4.77 2.95 -8.88
CA ASP A 508 4.98 1.88 -7.90
C ASP A 508 4.72 2.41 -6.47
N TYR A 509 4.38 1.55 -5.52
CA TYR A 509 4.35 1.91 -4.11
C TYR A 509 5.71 1.56 -3.51
N MET A 510 6.58 2.56 -3.45
CA MET A 510 7.95 2.39 -2.98
C MET A 510 8.07 2.50 -1.46
N ASP A 511 9.12 1.89 -0.90
CA ASP A 511 9.54 2.17 0.47
C ASP A 511 10.07 3.61 0.63
N LEU A 512 10.17 4.11 1.87
CA LEU A 512 10.60 5.49 2.14
C LEU A 512 11.96 5.83 1.49
N LYS A 513 12.91 4.88 1.53
CA LYS A 513 14.26 5.09 1.00
C LYS A 513 14.20 5.31 -0.50
N SER A 514 13.51 4.42 -1.22
CA SER A 514 13.36 4.46 -2.67
C SER A 514 12.57 5.68 -3.11
N SER A 515 11.43 5.98 -2.47
CA SER A 515 10.64 7.18 -2.76
C SER A 515 11.44 8.47 -2.58
N ALA A 516 12.21 8.60 -1.49
CA ALA A 516 13.04 9.78 -1.27
C ALA A 516 14.14 9.92 -2.34
N LEU A 517 14.76 8.82 -2.75
CA LEU A 517 15.81 8.84 -3.77
C LEU A 517 15.26 9.10 -5.19
N VAL A 518 14.06 8.60 -5.51
CA VAL A 518 13.35 8.93 -6.74
C VAL A 518 12.92 10.40 -6.74
N GLY A 519 12.31 10.88 -5.66
CA GLY A 519 11.96 12.28 -5.50
C GLY A 519 13.17 13.22 -5.63
N ARG A 520 14.30 12.81 -5.08
CA ARG A 520 15.58 13.50 -5.26
C ARG A 520 16.02 13.52 -6.73
N LYS A 521 15.90 12.39 -7.47
CA LYS A 521 16.18 12.34 -8.91
C LYS A 521 15.29 13.31 -9.69
N ILE A 522 14.01 13.40 -9.33
CA ILE A 522 13.08 14.41 -9.89
C ILE A 522 13.61 15.82 -9.57
N ARG A 523 14.03 16.10 -8.35
CA ARG A 523 14.54 17.43 -7.96
C ARG A 523 15.86 17.83 -8.65
N LYS A 524 16.77 16.87 -8.89
CA LYS A 524 18.18 17.16 -9.25
C LYS A 524 18.55 16.93 -10.70
N THR A 525 17.79 16.12 -11.42
CA THR A 525 18.15 15.70 -12.78
C THR A 525 17.05 16.08 -13.76
N ALA A 526 17.37 16.13 -15.05
CA ALA A 526 16.39 16.24 -16.13
C ALA A 526 15.91 14.86 -16.63
N GLU A 527 16.38 13.78 -16.00
CA GLU A 527 16.07 12.41 -16.40
C GLU A 527 14.64 12.02 -15.97
N VAL A 528 14.11 11.06 -16.72
CA VAL A 528 12.79 10.45 -16.50
C VAL A 528 13.00 8.96 -16.30
N LEU A 529 12.21 8.33 -15.44
CA LEU A 529 12.27 6.89 -15.26
C LEU A 529 11.83 6.18 -16.55
N ALA A 530 12.47 5.06 -16.86
CA ALA A 530 12.36 4.42 -18.17
C ALA A 530 10.93 3.94 -18.50
N TYR A 531 10.21 3.40 -17.52
CA TYR A 531 8.82 2.97 -17.70
C TYR A 531 7.89 4.17 -17.86
N ASP A 532 8.02 5.20 -17.01
CA ASP A 532 7.19 6.42 -17.09
C ASP A 532 7.27 7.05 -18.48
N SER A 533 8.49 7.16 -19.03
CA SER A 533 8.72 7.64 -20.40
C SER A 533 8.02 6.74 -21.43
N ALA A 534 8.25 5.43 -21.37
CA ALA A 534 7.67 4.49 -22.34
C ALA A 534 6.13 4.50 -22.29
N ALA A 535 5.54 4.53 -21.09
CA ALA A 535 4.10 4.51 -20.87
C ALA A 535 3.41 5.77 -21.39
N ILE A 536 3.94 6.97 -21.10
CA ILE A 536 3.42 8.23 -21.63
C ILE A 536 3.56 8.29 -23.15
N ARG A 537 4.71 7.90 -23.69
CA ARG A 537 4.94 7.90 -25.14
C ARG A 537 4.03 6.91 -25.85
N TRP A 538 3.73 5.77 -25.23
CA TRP A 538 2.73 4.85 -25.74
C TRP A 538 1.34 5.49 -25.71
N GLY A 539 0.89 5.97 -24.55
CA GLY A 539 -0.46 6.52 -24.37
C GLY A 539 -0.75 7.70 -25.29
N TYR A 540 0.18 8.66 -25.36
CA TYR A 540 -0.05 9.97 -25.96
C TYR A 540 0.65 10.20 -27.30
N LEU A 541 1.76 9.49 -27.58
CA LEU A 541 2.64 9.78 -28.73
C LEU A 541 2.79 8.59 -29.70
N ALA A 542 1.88 7.61 -29.62
CA ALA A 542 1.83 6.43 -30.49
C ALA A 542 3.13 5.60 -30.57
N SER A 543 4.01 5.69 -29.57
CA SER A 543 5.20 4.83 -29.47
C SER A 543 4.81 3.40 -29.09
N ASN A 544 5.58 2.41 -29.54
CA ASN A 544 5.45 1.02 -29.11
C ASN A 544 6.60 0.56 -28.17
N ASP A 545 7.37 1.52 -27.63
CA ASP A 545 8.53 1.29 -26.77
C ASP A 545 8.26 0.31 -25.62
N VAL A 546 7.08 0.37 -24.99
CA VAL A 546 6.70 -0.51 -23.88
C VAL A 546 6.74 -2.00 -24.26
N ALA A 547 6.31 -2.35 -25.46
CA ALA A 547 6.30 -3.72 -25.95
C ALA A 547 7.66 -4.10 -26.55
N GLU A 548 8.28 -3.21 -27.32
CA GLU A 548 9.58 -3.44 -27.96
C GLU A 548 10.69 -3.66 -26.94
N LYS A 549 10.67 -2.89 -25.84
CA LYS A 549 11.61 -3.01 -24.71
C LYS A 549 11.14 -4.01 -23.65
N ARG A 550 9.99 -4.66 -23.86
CA ARG A 550 9.38 -5.64 -22.96
C ARG A 550 9.31 -5.16 -21.51
N MET A 551 8.84 -3.93 -21.32
CA MET A 551 8.78 -3.28 -20.01
C MET A 551 7.97 -4.12 -19.00
N LEU A 552 8.50 -4.30 -17.80
CA LEU A 552 7.77 -5.00 -16.74
C LEU A 552 6.59 -4.15 -16.27
N PHE A 553 5.43 -4.79 -16.18
CA PHE A 553 4.18 -4.17 -15.76
C PHE A 553 3.33 -5.13 -14.93
N GLY A 554 2.85 -4.65 -13.78
CA GLY A 554 1.88 -5.34 -12.92
C GLY A 554 1.01 -4.35 -12.14
N THR A 555 -0.31 -4.52 -12.15
CA THR A 555 -1.28 -3.65 -11.49
C THR A 555 -1.80 -4.25 -10.16
N ASP A 556 -2.73 -3.57 -9.50
CA ASP A 556 -3.43 -3.98 -8.28
C ASP A 556 -3.98 -5.40 -8.35
N GLN A 557 -4.53 -5.80 -9.50
CA GLN A 557 -5.05 -7.15 -9.74
C GLN A 557 -3.93 -8.21 -9.79
N ASP A 558 -2.76 -7.83 -10.31
CA ASP A 558 -1.61 -8.73 -10.49
C ASP A 558 -0.93 -9.07 -9.16
N THR A 559 -1.10 -8.25 -8.12
CA THR A 559 -0.61 -8.51 -6.75
C THR A 559 -1.13 -9.79 -6.13
N ARG A 560 -2.26 -10.30 -6.64
CA ARG A 560 -2.87 -11.58 -6.21
C ARG A 560 -2.46 -12.75 -7.09
N THR A 561 -1.75 -12.47 -8.18
CA THR A 561 -1.38 -13.43 -9.21
C THR A 561 0.11 -13.76 -9.15
N TYR A 562 0.96 -12.75 -9.00
CA TYR A 562 2.42 -12.90 -9.01
C TYR A 562 3.00 -12.54 -7.63
N GLY A 563 3.92 -13.37 -7.16
CA GLY A 563 4.58 -13.22 -5.87
C GLY A 563 5.66 -12.15 -5.81
N ASP A 564 6.12 -11.68 -6.96
CA ASP A 564 7.13 -10.64 -7.16
C ASP A 564 6.52 -9.31 -7.64
N VAL A 565 5.19 -9.17 -7.58
CA VAL A 565 4.48 -7.92 -7.87
C VAL A 565 3.80 -7.50 -6.58
N VAL A 566 4.50 -6.78 -5.72
CA VAL A 566 4.05 -6.50 -4.35
C VAL A 566 4.29 -5.02 -4.00
N PRO A 567 3.32 -4.33 -3.39
CA PRO A 567 3.54 -2.98 -2.89
C PRO A 567 4.60 -2.92 -1.80
N PHE A 568 5.26 -1.78 -1.67
CA PHE A 568 6.27 -1.48 -0.65
C PHE A 568 7.45 -2.46 -0.64
N ASP A 569 7.73 -3.07 -1.80
CA ASP A 569 8.91 -3.89 -2.00
C ASP A 569 10.03 -3.09 -2.65
N TYR A 570 11.19 -3.73 -2.76
CA TYR A 570 12.31 -3.17 -3.47
C TYR A 570 13.23 -4.28 -3.99
N GLY A 571 13.82 -4.02 -5.16
CA GLY A 571 14.78 -4.89 -5.79
C GLY A 571 14.12 -5.91 -6.72
N SER A 572 14.97 -6.60 -7.49
CA SER A 572 14.52 -7.53 -8.53
C SER A 572 14.49 -8.99 -8.09
N GLU A 573 14.73 -9.23 -6.80
CA GLU A 573 15.01 -10.52 -6.19
C GLU A 573 14.17 -10.67 -4.90
N PRO A 574 12.95 -11.21 -4.98
CA PRO A 574 12.01 -11.21 -3.87
C PRO A 574 12.48 -12.05 -2.66
N LEU A 575 13.28 -13.10 -2.84
CA LEU A 575 13.84 -13.86 -1.71
C LEU A 575 14.93 -13.06 -0.99
N VAL A 576 15.77 -12.35 -1.75
CA VAL A 576 16.80 -11.48 -1.18
C VAL A 576 16.15 -10.32 -0.43
N GLY A 577 15.06 -9.76 -0.97
CA GLY A 577 14.24 -8.74 -0.29
C GLY A 577 13.64 -9.27 1.01
N ALA A 578 13.04 -10.47 1.00
CA ALA A 578 12.48 -11.08 2.21
C ALA A 578 13.56 -11.34 3.28
N TYR A 579 14.76 -11.79 2.89
CA TYR A 579 15.91 -11.92 3.78
C TYR A 579 16.32 -10.55 4.36
N ALA A 580 16.44 -9.52 3.51
CA ALA A 580 16.78 -8.16 3.96
C ALA A 580 15.77 -7.62 4.98
N SER A 581 14.47 -7.84 4.78
CA SER A 581 13.42 -7.40 5.72
C SER A 581 13.61 -8.02 7.11
N ILE A 582 13.94 -9.31 7.21
CA ILE A 582 14.22 -9.98 8.50
C ILE A 582 15.39 -9.27 9.21
N GLY A 583 16.45 -8.94 8.47
CA GLY A 583 17.61 -8.22 8.99
C GLY A 583 17.26 -6.83 9.50
N GLU A 584 16.46 -6.07 8.74
CA GLU A 584 16.04 -4.71 9.10
C GLU A 584 15.11 -4.71 10.33
N ASP A 585 14.13 -5.61 10.40
CA ASP A 585 13.27 -5.77 11.58
C ASP A 585 14.09 -6.09 12.84
N LEU A 586 15.06 -7.00 12.75
CA LEU A 586 15.93 -7.37 13.86
C LEU A 586 16.88 -6.21 14.24
N LYS A 587 17.35 -5.46 13.25
CA LYS A 587 18.19 -4.27 13.45
C LYS A 587 17.42 -3.21 14.21
N ASN A 588 16.17 -2.91 13.85
CA ASN A 588 15.41 -1.80 14.41
C ASN A 588 14.69 -2.14 15.73
N LEU A 589 14.55 -3.43 16.08
CA LEU A 589 13.80 -3.88 17.24
C LEU A 589 14.14 -3.16 18.57
N PRO A 590 15.42 -2.93 18.96
CA PRO A 590 15.73 -2.19 20.18
C PRO A 590 15.26 -0.72 20.13
N ASN A 591 15.34 -0.06 18.97
CA ASN A 591 14.84 1.30 18.78
C ASN A 591 13.33 1.35 18.94
N SER A 592 12.58 0.45 18.28
CA SER A 592 11.12 0.35 18.40
C SER A 592 10.68 0.08 19.84
N LEU A 593 11.46 -0.67 20.62
CA LEU A 593 11.18 -0.89 22.04
C LEU A 593 11.30 0.41 22.84
N ILE A 594 12.36 1.21 22.64
CA ILE A 594 12.54 2.50 23.32
C ILE A 594 11.37 3.45 22.99
N GLU A 595 10.95 3.51 21.71
CA GLU A 595 9.85 4.39 21.29
C GLU A 595 8.53 4.08 22.01
N GLN A 596 8.26 2.81 22.36
CA GLN A 596 7.08 2.45 23.18
C GLN A 596 7.16 3.03 24.59
N PHE A 597 8.34 3.03 25.21
CA PHE A 597 8.54 3.66 26.53
C PHE A 597 8.43 5.18 26.46
N ILE A 598 8.91 5.80 25.38
CA ILE A 598 8.75 7.24 25.17
C ILE A 598 7.26 7.60 25.05
N ALA A 599 6.50 6.86 24.23
CA ALA A 599 5.07 7.09 24.04
C ALA A 599 4.28 6.98 25.36
N ALA A 600 4.67 6.07 26.25
CA ALA A 600 4.07 5.95 27.58
C ALA A 600 4.47 7.10 28.54
N LYS A 601 5.72 7.56 28.46
CA LYS A 601 6.26 8.61 29.33
C LYS A 601 5.72 10.01 28.99
N ALA A 602 5.67 10.32 27.70
CA ALA A 602 5.30 11.62 27.17
C ALA A 602 4.31 11.41 26.00
N PRO A 603 3.07 11.01 26.30
CA PRO A 603 2.01 10.87 25.30
C PRO A 603 1.51 12.23 24.78
N ARG A 604 0.66 12.22 23.75
CA ARG A 604 0.08 13.45 23.18
C ARG A 604 -0.90 14.13 24.13
N ASP A 605 -1.80 13.35 24.74
CA ASP A 605 -2.68 13.83 25.82
C ASP A 605 -2.06 13.41 27.16
N PRO A 606 -1.83 14.35 28.10
CA PRO A 606 -1.34 14.01 29.45
C PRO A 606 -2.15 12.93 30.19
N LYS A 607 -3.43 12.73 29.84
CA LYS A 607 -4.29 11.67 30.40
C LYS A 607 -3.89 10.27 29.96
N ASP A 608 -3.21 10.14 28.82
CA ASP A 608 -2.74 8.86 28.30
C ASP A 608 -1.41 8.44 28.93
N LYS A 609 -0.90 9.21 29.91
CA LYS A 609 0.39 8.94 30.53
C LYS A 609 0.28 7.67 31.36
N ARG A 610 1.11 6.69 31.02
CA ARG A 610 1.10 5.37 31.67
C ARG A 610 2.37 5.20 32.51
N PRO A 611 2.27 4.65 33.73
CA PRO A 611 3.45 4.20 34.46
C PRO A 611 4.25 3.22 33.59
N LEU A 612 5.57 3.44 33.48
CA LEU A 612 6.43 2.67 32.58
C LEU A 612 6.50 1.18 32.94
N ASP A 613 6.25 0.85 34.20
CA ASP A 613 6.14 -0.52 34.72
C ASP A 613 4.82 -1.20 34.33
N GLN A 614 3.77 -0.42 34.01
CA GLN A 614 2.45 -0.89 33.55
C GLN A 614 2.27 -0.85 32.03
N LEU A 615 3.29 -0.44 31.27
CA LEU A 615 3.28 -0.50 29.82
C LEU A 615 3.16 -1.97 29.36
N SER A 616 2.21 -2.31 28.50
CA SER A 616 2.17 -3.66 27.90
C SER A 616 3.22 -3.74 26.80
N LEU A 617 4.07 -4.76 26.82
CA LEU A 617 5.06 -5.01 25.78
C LEU A 617 4.68 -6.31 25.06
N GLU A 618 4.55 -6.26 23.74
CA GLU A 618 4.06 -7.38 22.93
C GLU A 618 5.18 -7.93 22.02
N PRO A 619 6.03 -8.85 22.50
CA PRO A 619 7.09 -9.46 21.70
C PRO A 619 6.54 -10.24 20.49
N GLU A 620 5.30 -10.75 20.62
CA GLU A 620 4.58 -11.45 19.55
C GLU A 620 4.42 -10.61 18.28
N ARG A 621 4.20 -9.29 18.38
CA ARG A 621 4.07 -8.42 17.20
C ARG A 621 5.35 -8.34 16.40
N ALA A 622 6.49 -8.15 17.09
CA ALA A 622 7.79 -8.15 16.44
C ALA A 622 8.10 -9.53 15.83
N ALA A 623 7.79 -10.61 16.54
CA ALA A 623 7.98 -11.97 16.03
C ALA A 623 7.10 -12.28 14.81
N THR A 624 5.91 -11.66 14.73
CA THR A 624 5.01 -11.77 13.57
C THR A 624 5.66 -11.23 12.31
N ARG A 625 6.28 -10.04 12.35
CA ARG A 625 6.92 -9.43 11.17
C ARG A 625 8.08 -10.29 10.63
N ILE A 626 8.93 -10.78 11.52
CA ILE A 626 10.01 -11.74 11.18
C ILE A 626 9.42 -13.00 10.52
N ALA A 627 8.35 -13.55 11.09
CA ALA A 627 7.70 -14.74 10.55
C ALA A 627 6.98 -14.50 9.22
N GLU A 628 6.44 -13.32 8.98
CA GLU A 628 5.83 -12.94 7.71
C GLU A 628 6.88 -12.81 6.60
N ALA A 629 7.99 -12.12 6.86
CA ALA A 629 9.11 -12.05 5.94
C ALA A 629 9.69 -13.45 5.65
N TYR A 630 9.84 -14.29 6.67
CA TYR A 630 10.25 -15.69 6.49
C TYR A 630 9.24 -16.50 5.67
N GLY A 631 7.95 -16.30 5.89
CA GLY A 631 6.89 -16.92 5.09
C GLY A 631 6.95 -16.52 3.61
N ARG A 632 7.24 -15.24 3.29
CA ARG A 632 7.47 -14.78 1.92
C ARG A 632 8.70 -15.42 1.28
N LEU A 633 9.75 -15.68 2.05
CA LEU A 633 10.91 -16.43 1.56
C LEU A 633 10.50 -17.88 1.21
N LEU A 634 9.82 -18.57 2.14
CA LEU A 634 9.42 -19.97 1.96
C LEU A 634 8.40 -20.18 0.85
N SER A 635 7.55 -19.18 0.55
CA SER A 635 6.53 -19.33 -0.51
C SER A 635 7.12 -19.60 -1.89
N TRP A 636 8.38 -19.25 -2.12
CA TRP A 636 9.07 -19.49 -3.39
C TRP A 636 9.47 -20.95 -3.64
N PHE A 637 9.35 -21.82 -2.62
CA PHE A 637 9.52 -23.26 -2.79
C PHE A 637 8.24 -23.96 -3.29
N LYS A 638 7.12 -23.23 -3.38
CA LYS A 638 5.83 -23.73 -3.85
C LYS A 638 5.68 -23.55 -5.36
N ALA A 639 5.30 -24.59 -6.08
CA ALA A 639 5.11 -24.56 -7.54
C ALA A 639 4.04 -23.55 -8.00
N GLY A 640 3.00 -23.35 -7.19
CA GLY A 640 1.95 -22.37 -7.46
C GLY A 640 2.36 -20.91 -7.25
N GLN A 641 3.57 -20.63 -6.74
CA GLN A 641 4.09 -19.28 -6.57
C GLN A 641 4.64 -18.76 -7.91
N ARG A 642 3.88 -17.87 -8.56
CA ARG A 642 4.23 -17.31 -9.87
C ARG A 642 5.19 -16.13 -9.74
N SER A 643 6.08 -15.98 -10.71
CA SER A 643 6.94 -14.80 -10.86
C SER A 643 6.71 -14.18 -12.22
N LEU A 644 6.30 -12.91 -12.24
CA LEU A 644 6.15 -12.14 -13.45
C LEU A 644 7.48 -12.07 -14.19
N ARG A 645 8.59 -11.82 -13.50
CA ARG A 645 9.92 -11.69 -14.14
C ARG A 645 10.34 -12.96 -14.87
N VAL A 646 10.08 -14.13 -14.28
CA VAL A 646 10.39 -15.43 -14.89
C VAL A 646 9.45 -15.71 -16.07
N GLU A 647 8.14 -15.61 -15.83
CA GLU A 647 7.12 -15.94 -16.82
C GLU A 647 7.15 -15.05 -18.06
N ARG A 648 7.66 -13.82 -17.94
CA ARG A 648 7.85 -12.89 -19.06
C ARG A 648 8.82 -13.36 -20.13
N ASN A 649 9.66 -14.34 -19.82
CA ASN A 649 10.58 -14.92 -20.79
C ASN A 649 9.90 -15.94 -21.70
N PHE A 650 8.63 -16.28 -21.44
CA PHE A 650 7.86 -17.24 -22.22
C PHE A 650 6.81 -16.52 -23.09
N PRO A 651 6.58 -16.97 -24.33
CA PRO A 651 5.57 -16.37 -25.21
C PRO A 651 4.14 -16.52 -24.66
N PHE A 652 3.88 -17.62 -23.96
CA PHE A 652 2.65 -17.90 -23.23
C PHE A 652 2.97 -18.72 -21.97
N VAL A 653 2.02 -18.80 -21.04
CA VAL A 653 2.12 -19.67 -19.85
C VAL A 653 0.84 -20.48 -19.79
N GLY A 654 0.96 -21.81 -19.81
CA GLY A 654 -0.18 -22.72 -19.75
C GLY A 654 0.25 -24.19 -19.74
N PRO A 655 -0.70 -25.13 -19.81
CA PRO A 655 -0.42 -26.56 -19.69
C PRO A 655 0.61 -27.10 -20.69
N LEU A 656 0.76 -26.46 -21.85
CA LEU A 656 1.68 -26.89 -22.91
C LEU A 656 3.16 -26.63 -22.60
N ASN A 657 3.48 -25.66 -21.74
CA ASN A 657 4.87 -25.33 -21.37
C ASN A 657 5.08 -25.22 -19.86
N GLN A 658 4.13 -25.71 -19.06
CA GLN A 658 4.12 -25.53 -17.62
C GLN A 658 5.36 -26.10 -16.93
N ARG A 659 5.87 -27.26 -17.39
CA ARG A 659 7.09 -27.88 -16.85
C ARG A 659 8.33 -27.00 -17.07
N GLU A 660 8.48 -26.43 -18.26
CA GLU A 660 9.59 -25.51 -18.58
C GLU A 660 9.53 -24.23 -17.72
N VAL A 661 8.33 -23.72 -17.48
CA VAL A 661 8.10 -22.57 -16.59
C VAL A 661 8.49 -22.90 -15.15
N TYR A 662 8.12 -24.08 -14.63
CA TYR A 662 8.55 -24.54 -13.31
C TYR A 662 10.06 -24.72 -13.21
N GLN A 663 10.72 -25.24 -14.24
CA GLN A 663 12.18 -25.34 -14.29
C GLN A 663 12.85 -23.95 -14.25
N ALA A 664 12.28 -22.96 -14.93
CA ALA A 664 12.77 -21.59 -14.87
C ALA A 664 12.54 -20.94 -13.50
N HIS A 665 11.39 -21.17 -12.85
CA HIS A 665 11.16 -20.74 -11.47
C HIS A 665 12.14 -21.37 -10.50
N PHE A 666 12.36 -22.68 -10.63
CA PHE A 666 13.32 -23.41 -9.81
C PHE A 666 14.74 -22.88 -9.99
N LYS A 667 15.16 -22.59 -11.23
CA LYS A 667 16.44 -21.93 -11.51
C LYS A 667 16.55 -20.57 -10.81
N ALA A 668 15.52 -19.72 -10.94
CA ALA A 668 15.51 -18.40 -10.31
C ALA A 668 15.52 -18.45 -8.77
N LEU A 669 14.89 -19.48 -8.17
CA LEU A 669 14.98 -19.78 -6.74
C LEU A 669 16.44 -20.10 -6.35
N ASN A 670 17.10 -21.01 -7.06
CA ASN A 670 18.47 -21.42 -6.75
C ASN A 670 19.46 -20.25 -6.87
N GLU A 671 19.35 -19.44 -7.92
CA GLU A 671 20.21 -18.26 -8.12
C GLU A 671 20.13 -17.28 -6.93
N GLN A 672 18.93 -17.02 -6.41
CA GLN A 672 18.76 -16.14 -5.25
C GLN A 672 19.25 -16.77 -3.95
N ILE A 673 19.03 -18.08 -3.75
CA ILE A 673 19.52 -18.79 -2.56
C ILE A 673 21.06 -18.85 -2.55
N ASP A 674 21.69 -19.09 -3.70
CA ASP A 674 23.15 -19.07 -3.83
C ASP A 674 23.71 -17.67 -3.56
N LYS A 675 23.02 -16.62 -4.04
CA LYS A 675 23.37 -15.23 -3.73
C LYS A 675 23.31 -14.93 -2.24
N LEU A 676 22.41 -15.60 -1.50
CA LEU A 676 22.32 -15.52 -0.04
C LEU A 676 23.35 -16.40 0.69
N GLY A 677 24.28 -17.05 -0.01
CA GLY A 677 25.28 -17.93 0.59
C GLY A 677 24.77 -19.34 0.93
N GLY A 678 23.68 -19.75 0.29
CA GLY A 678 23.04 -21.07 0.45
C GLY A 678 21.83 -21.08 1.40
N VAL A 679 21.05 -22.16 1.34
CA VAL A 679 19.78 -22.28 2.09
C VAL A 679 19.98 -22.23 3.60
N ASP A 680 21.11 -22.75 4.10
CA ASP A 680 21.48 -22.72 5.51
C ASP A 680 21.57 -21.28 6.04
N ARG A 681 22.16 -20.37 5.26
CA ARG A 681 22.20 -18.94 5.59
C ARG A 681 20.83 -18.30 5.38
N ALA A 682 20.21 -18.54 4.23
CA ALA A 682 18.97 -17.88 3.85
C ALA A 682 17.82 -18.16 4.81
N ALA A 683 17.74 -19.37 5.38
CA ALA A 683 16.59 -19.80 6.17
C ALA A 683 16.88 -20.11 7.65
N PHE A 684 18.12 -20.44 8.03
CA PHE A 684 18.40 -21.01 9.35
C PHE A 684 19.43 -20.26 10.20
N SER A 685 20.33 -19.46 9.60
CA SER A 685 21.46 -18.88 10.35
C SER A 685 21.07 -17.87 11.42
N PHE A 686 19.91 -17.23 11.27
CA PHE A 686 19.42 -16.24 12.24
C PHE A 686 18.59 -16.86 13.36
N LEU A 687 18.26 -18.16 13.31
CA LEU A 687 17.39 -18.80 14.31
C LEU A 687 18.04 -18.78 15.71
N PRO A 688 17.23 -18.62 16.78
CA PRO A 688 17.72 -18.63 18.17
C PRO A 688 18.03 -20.05 18.69
N ILE A 689 18.61 -20.92 17.84
CA ILE A 689 18.99 -22.29 18.14
C ILE A 689 20.40 -22.58 17.61
N ASP A 690 21.06 -23.59 18.17
CA ASP A 690 22.42 -23.96 17.79
C ASP A 690 22.38 -25.08 16.74
N LEU A 691 22.60 -24.73 15.48
CA LEU A 691 22.62 -25.66 14.35
C LEU A 691 24.03 -25.75 13.75
N LYS A 692 24.41 -26.94 13.29
CA LYS A 692 25.61 -27.14 12.47
C LYS A 692 25.26 -26.82 11.02
N LEU A 693 25.50 -25.57 10.63
CA LEU A 693 25.18 -25.03 9.30
C LEU A 693 26.40 -25.06 8.37
N GLU A 694 26.16 -25.38 7.10
CA GLU A 694 27.12 -25.40 6.01
C GLU A 694 27.01 -24.08 5.23
N MET A 695 27.80 -23.09 5.64
CA MET A 695 27.78 -21.75 5.04
C MET A 695 28.70 -21.71 3.81
N LYS A 696 28.15 -21.46 2.61
CA LYS A 696 28.93 -21.45 1.35
C LYS A 696 29.67 -20.14 1.08
N GLY A 697 29.31 -19.05 1.75
CA GLY A 697 29.91 -17.72 1.58
C GLY A 697 29.08 -16.63 2.25
N GLU A 698 29.56 -15.38 2.23
CA GLU A 698 28.75 -14.21 2.60
C GLU A 698 27.74 -13.86 1.50
N PRO A 699 26.55 -13.35 1.86
CA PRO A 699 25.53 -13.01 0.89
C PRO A 699 25.98 -11.80 0.06
N ALA A 700 25.70 -11.81 -1.24
CA ALA A 700 26.06 -10.72 -2.14
C ALA A 700 24.95 -9.67 -2.20
N GLY A 701 25.32 -8.39 -2.03
CA GLY A 701 24.39 -7.27 -2.21
C GLY A 701 23.35 -7.07 -1.10
N VAL A 702 23.46 -7.78 0.02
CA VAL A 702 22.62 -7.64 1.23
C VAL A 702 23.46 -7.86 2.49
N GLU A 703 23.05 -7.27 3.62
CA GLU A 703 23.74 -7.46 4.91
C GLU A 703 23.52 -8.87 5.48
N VAL A 704 24.50 -9.38 6.24
CA VAL A 704 24.36 -10.64 6.97
C VAL A 704 23.42 -10.45 8.16
N ILE A 705 22.38 -11.27 8.26
CA ILE A 705 21.49 -11.26 9.42
C ILE A 705 22.21 -11.92 10.61
N PRO A 706 22.37 -11.22 11.75
CA PRO A 706 22.94 -11.83 12.94
C PRO A 706 21.99 -12.86 13.52
N LYS A 707 22.55 -13.82 14.28
CA LYS A 707 21.74 -14.73 15.09
C LYS A 707 20.86 -13.93 16.05
N ILE A 708 19.57 -14.30 16.14
CA ILE A 708 18.67 -13.73 17.14
C ILE A 708 19.16 -14.21 18.51
N ASP A 709 19.68 -13.25 19.28
CA ASP A 709 20.25 -13.47 20.61
C ASP A 709 19.86 -12.31 21.54
N ALA A 710 19.20 -12.64 22.64
CA ALA A 710 18.66 -11.70 23.60
C ALA A 710 19.77 -10.93 24.33
N LYS A 711 20.95 -11.54 24.51
CA LYS A 711 22.12 -10.87 25.12
C LYS A 711 22.72 -9.82 24.18
N GLN A 712 22.74 -10.09 22.88
CA GLN A 712 23.16 -9.11 21.88
C GLN A 712 22.15 -7.97 21.76
N LEU A 713 20.84 -8.29 21.73
CA LEU A 713 19.78 -7.29 21.66
C LEU A 713 19.76 -6.38 22.90
N ILE A 714 19.95 -6.92 24.11
CA ILE A 714 20.06 -6.08 25.33
C ILE A 714 21.32 -5.21 25.30
N GLY A 715 22.46 -5.72 24.82
CA GLY A 715 23.68 -4.92 24.70
C GLY A 715 23.52 -3.77 23.69
N ARG A 716 22.72 -3.96 22.64
CA ARG A 716 22.34 -2.88 21.71
C ARG A 716 21.39 -1.87 22.37
N LEU A 717 20.39 -2.35 23.12
CA LEU A 717 19.46 -1.48 23.87
C LEU A 717 20.21 -0.58 24.86
N GLU A 718 21.18 -1.15 25.60
CA GLU A 718 22.02 -0.40 26.55
C GLU A 718 22.79 0.73 25.87
N LYS A 719 23.45 0.44 24.74
CA LYS A 719 24.16 1.47 23.96
C LYS A 719 23.23 2.56 23.44
N LEU A 720 22.02 2.21 23.02
CA LEU A 720 21.06 3.18 22.50
C LEU A 720 20.53 4.12 23.59
N LEU A 721 20.28 3.63 24.81
CA LEU A 721 19.81 4.47 25.94
C LEU A 721 20.85 5.52 26.38
N GLU A 722 22.12 5.32 26.05
CA GLU A 722 23.21 6.27 26.28
C GLU A 722 23.53 7.15 25.07
N SER A 723 22.86 6.93 23.93
CA SER A 723 23.07 7.75 22.73
C SER A 723 22.42 9.13 22.86
N PRO A 724 22.98 10.18 22.21
CA PRO A 724 22.41 11.53 22.23
C PRO A 724 20.92 11.56 21.86
N ASP A 725 20.51 10.72 20.92
CA ASP A 725 19.14 10.64 20.40
C ASP A 725 18.10 10.10 21.40
N TYR A 726 18.54 9.49 22.52
CA TYR A 726 17.65 8.96 23.56
C TYR A 726 17.97 9.48 24.98
N THR A 727 19.03 10.26 25.15
CA THR A 727 19.30 10.99 26.41
C THR A 727 18.36 12.18 26.60
N GLN A 728 18.03 12.88 25.52
CA GLN A 728 16.97 13.89 25.45
C GLN A 728 16.14 13.63 24.19
N PHE A 729 14.83 13.54 24.33
CA PHE A 729 13.92 13.26 23.23
C PHE A 729 12.68 14.13 23.32
N THR A 730 12.01 14.36 22.20
CA THR A 730 10.69 15.00 22.21
C THR A 730 9.61 13.95 22.46
N GLY A 731 8.62 14.25 23.31
CA GLY A 731 7.40 13.46 23.49
C GLY A 731 6.40 13.56 22.34
N LEU A 732 5.30 12.82 22.43
CA LEU A 732 4.15 12.93 21.51
C LEU A 732 3.35 14.23 21.73
N ASP A 733 3.54 14.90 22.87
CA ASP A 733 3.08 16.25 23.19
C ASP A 733 3.96 17.36 22.62
N GLU A 734 4.97 16.99 21.82
CA GLU A 734 5.98 17.90 21.25
C GLU A 734 6.86 18.61 22.31
N GLN A 735 6.83 18.15 23.56
CA GLN A 735 7.66 18.70 24.65
C GLN A 735 8.95 17.91 24.85
N PRO A 736 10.05 18.56 25.26
CA PRO A 736 11.28 17.86 25.60
C PRO A 736 11.09 17.00 26.86
N ALA A 737 11.62 15.78 26.80
CA ALA A 737 11.60 14.79 27.88
C ALA A 737 12.92 14.00 27.92
N SER A 738 13.13 13.30 29.03
CA SER A 738 14.30 12.43 29.23
C SER A 738 13.93 11.24 30.12
N PHE A 739 14.73 10.18 30.09
CA PHE A 739 14.62 9.06 31.02
C PHE A 739 15.48 9.32 32.26
N SER A 740 14.91 9.12 33.46
CA SER A 740 15.71 9.09 34.68
C SER A 740 16.58 7.83 34.72
N LYS A 741 17.49 7.74 35.69
CA LYS A 741 18.27 6.51 35.90
C LYS A 741 17.36 5.32 36.20
N GLU A 742 16.34 5.53 37.02
CA GLU A 742 15.34 4.52 37.38
C GLU A 742 14.53 4.06 36.16
N ASP A 743 14.19 4.98 35.26
CA ASP A 743 13.52 4.65 34.00
C ASP A 743 14.43 3.78 33.13
N LYS A 744 15.71 4.14 32.96
CA LYS A 744 16.68 3.36 32.19
C LYS A 744 16.86 1.95 32.76
N ASP A 745 17.01 1.84 34.08
CA ASP A 745 17.13 0.55 34.77
C ASP A 745 15.87 -0.32 34.61
N LEU A 746 14.69 0.30 34.64
CA LEU A 746 13.41 -0.34 34.34
C LEU A 746 13.35 -0.82 32.89
N ILE A 747 13.69 0.02 31.92
CA ILE A 747 13.69 -0.32 30.49
C ILE A 747 14.63 -1.50 30.24
N LEU A 748 15.85 -1.49 30.78
CA LEU A 748 16.79 -2.60 30.64
C LEU A 748 16.27 -3.89 31.27
N ARG A 749 15.66 -3.81 32.46
CA ARG A 749 15.08 -4.98 33.13
C ARG A 749 13.93 -5.58 32.31
N ARG A 750 13.01 -4.75 31.83
CA ARG A 750 11.86 -5.18 31.02
C ARG A 750 12.28 -5.62 29.63
N GLY A 751 13.27 -4.96 29.04
CA GLY A 751 13.87 -5.31 27.75
C GLY A 751 14.51 -6.69 27.77
N ARG A 752 15.20 -7.08 28.86
CA ARG A 752 15.71 -8.46 29.03
C ARG A 752 14.59 -9.50 28.95
N MET A 753 13.48 -9.27 29.65
CA MET A 753 12.33 -10.18 29.60
C MET A 753 11.70 -10.20 28.20
N TYR A 754 11.56 -9.03 27.58
CA TYR A 754 11.01 -8.87 26.24
C TYR A 754 11.81 -9.64 25.19
N PHE A 755 13.15 -9.51 25.17
CA PHE A 755 13.97 -10.17 24.16
C PHE A 755 14.07 -11.69 24.35
N VAL A 756 14.05 -12.18 25.60
CA VAL A 756 13.96 -13.63 25.88
C VAL A 756 12.63 -14.20 25.38
N GLU A 757 11.52 -13.49 25.60
CA GLU A 757 10.22 -13.94 25.10
C GLU A 757 10.11 -13.82 23.58
N PHE A 758 10.69 -12.77 22.99
CA PHE A 758 10.80 -12.60 21.54
C PHE A 758 11.54 -13.78 20.87
N GLU A 759 12.64 -14.27 21.43
CA GLU A 759 13.33 -15.46 20.91
C GLU A 759 12.40 -16.68 20.81
N LYS A 760 11.64 -16.95 21.88
CA LYS A 760 10.71 -18.07 21.93
C LYS A 760 9.60 -17.91 20.90
N GLU A 761 9.01 -16.72 20.84
CA GLU A 761 7.89 -16.43 19.94
C GLU A 761 8.31 -16.45 18.48
N VAL A 762 9.51 -15.96 18.15
CA VAL A 762 10.07 -16.11 16.80
C VAL A 762 10.21 -17.60 16.47
N LEU A 763 10.87 -18.39 17.31
CA LEU A 763 11.08 -19.81 17.03
C LEU A 763 9.76 -20.55 16.80
N LYS A 764 8.77 -20.33 17.67
CA LYS A 764 7.42 -20.90 17.56
C LYS A 764 6.78 -20.54 16.21
N ARG A 765 6.79 -19.27 15.83
CA ARG A 765 6.15 -18.78 14.60
C ARG A 765 6.88 -19.24 13.34
N LEU A 766 8.21 -19.32 13.35
CA LEU A 766 8.96 -19.87 12.22
C LEU A 766 8.68 -21.35 12.03
N CYS A 767 8.53 -22.13 13.11
CA CYS A 767 8.08 -23.52 13.03
C CYS A 767 6.67 -23.62 12.42
N GLN A 768 5.75 -22.72 12.80
CA GLN A 768 4.39 -22.67 12.22
C GLN A 768 4.40 -22.33 10.73
N LYS A 769 5.34 -21.49 10.26
CA LYS A 769 5.52 -21.19 8.83
C LYS A 769 6.07 -22.41 8.08
N LEU A 770 7.05 -23.12 8.64
CA LEU A 770 7.61 -24.33 8.05
C LEU A 770 6.60 -25.49 7.96
N GLU A 771 5.74 -25.64 8.97
CA GLU A 771 4.63 -26.60 8.97
C GLU A 771 3.67 -26.39 7.79
N LYS A 772 3.47 -25.13 7.38
CA LYS A 772 2.47 -24.73 6.38
C LYS A 772 3.05 -24.34 5.02
N ALA A 773 4.36 -24.55 4.80
CA ALA A 773 5.05 -24.13 3.57
C ALA A 773 5.27 -25.32 2.63
N PRO A 774 4.48 -25.47 1.54
CA PRO A 774 4.70 -26.50 0.54
C PRO A 774 6.06 -26.32 -0.15
N ARG A 775 6.69 -27.45 -0.52
CA ARG A 775 8.03 -27.48 -1.14
C ARG A 775 8.04 -28.31 -2.42
N ASP A 776 6.98 -28.17 -3.22
CA ASP A 776 6.67 -29.01 -4.38
C ASP A 776 7.28 -28.52 -5.70
N LEU A 777 7.94 -27.35 -5.73
CA LEU A 777 8.47 -26.77 -6.98
C LEU A 777 9.46 -27.69 -7.71
N ALA A 778 10.42 -28.30 -7.00
CA ALA A 778 11.39 -29.22 -7.61
C ALA A 778 10.70 -30.44 -8.24
N VAL A 779 9.73 -31.02 -7.53
CA VAL A 779 8.94 -32.17 -8.00
C VAL A 779 8.16 -31.80 -9.26
N GLN A 780 7.54 -30.62 -9.31
CA GLN A 780 6.81 -30.18 -10.50
C GLN A 780 7.75 -29.85 -11.68
N ALA A 781 8.99 -29.45 -11.41
CA ALA A 781 9.98 -29.14 -12.44
C ALA A 781 10.66 -30.40 -13.03
N PHE A 782 10.98 -31.39 -12.18
CA PHE A 782 11.84 -32.52 -12.55
C PHE A 782 11.24 -33.90 -12.31
N GLU A 783 10.04 -34.00 -11.72
CA GLU A 783 9.39 -35.25 -11.27
C GLU A 783 10.09 -35.94 -10.08
N GLU A 784 11.28 -35.49 -9.70
CA GLU A 784 12.06 -35.97 -8.55
C GLU A 784 12.74 -34.81 -7.81
N VAL A 785 13.28 -35.09 -6.62
CA VAL A 785 14.13 -34.15 -5.84
C VAL A 785 15.50 -34.79 -5.68
N ALA A 786 16.54 -34.15 -6.22
CA ALA A 786 17.91 -34.65 -6.09
C ALA A 786 18.46 -34.43 -4.66
N GLU A 787 19.36 -35.30 -4.18
CA GLU A 787 19.89 -35.25 -2.80
C GLU A 787 20.59 -33.91 -2.46
N ASP A 788 21.20 -33.27 -3.46
CA ASP A 788 21.92 -32.00 -3.31
C ASP A 788 21.08 -30.76 -3.66
N ASP A 789 19.82 -30.94 -4.03
CA ASP A 789 18.88 -29.88 -4.39
C ASP A 789 18.65 -28.91 -3.19
N VAL A 790 18.39 -27.64 -3.49
CA VAL A 790 17.97 -26.64 -2.49
C VAL A 790 16.75 -27.09 -1.67
N VAL A 791 15.80 -27.81 -2.27
CA VAL A 791 14.64 -28.40 -1.57
C VAL A 791 15.09 -29.48 -0.59
N ALA A 792 15.94 -30.42 -1.03
CA ALA A 792 16.43 -31.50 -0.17
C ALA A 792 17.26 -30.95 1.01
N ARG A 793 18.10 -29.94 0.76
CA ARG A 793 18.88 -29.25 1.80
C ARG A 793 17.98 -28.51 2.79
N LEU A 794 16.94 -27.82 2.31
CA LEU A 794 15.93 -27.19 3.15
C LEU A 794 15.25 -28.23 4.07
N GLU A 795 14.82 -29.35 3.49
CA GLU A 795 14.13 -30.44 4.20
C GLU A 795 15.03 -31.13 5.24
N LYS A 796 16.30 -31.36 4.91
CA LYS A 796 17.32 -31.85 5.86
C LYS A 796 17.43 -30.92 7.07
N ARG A 797 17.50 -29.60 6.87
CA ARG A 797 17.58 -28.64 7.98
C ARG A 797 16.28 -28.53 8.78
N ILE A 798 15.13 -28.69 8.15
CA ILE A 798 13.84 -28.80 8.86
C ILE A 798 13.85 -30.00 9.83
N ILE A 799 14.41 -31.14 9.42
CA ILE A 799 14.60 -32.31 10.27
C ILE A 799 15.54 -32.00 11.44
N ASP A 800 16.68 -31.35 11.17
CA ASP A 800 17.65 -30.96 12.20
C ASP A 800 17.01 -30.00 13.24
N VAL A 801 16.25 -29.00 12.77
CA VAL A 801 15.50 -28.06 13.63
C VAL A 801 14.48 -28.81 14.48
N ALA A 802 13.68 -29.71 13.88
CA ALA A 802 12.67 -30.47 14.60
C ALA A 802 13.33 -31.34 15.70
N ARG A 803 14.46 -31.98 15.39
CA ARG A 803 15.22 -32.78 16.35
C ARG A 803 15.72 -31.94 17.52
N GLU A 804 16.37 -30.81 17.26
CA GLU A 804 16.89 -29.94 18.31
C GLU A 804 15.77 -29.39 19.21
N ILE A 805 14.64 -29.00 18.63
CA ILE A 805 13.52 -28.48 19.44
C ILE A 805 12.86 -29.59 20.27
N VAL A 806 12.63 -30.77 19.69
CA VAL A 806 11.90 -31.84 20.36
C VAL A 806 12.72 -32.48 21.48
N LEU A 807 14.05 -32.61 21.31
CA LEU A 807 14.92 -33.35 22.23
C LEU A 807 15.71 -32.47 23.20
N ALA A 808 15.84 -31.16 22.96
CA ALA A 808 16.63 -30.29 23.86
C ALA A 808 16.06 -30.27 25.28
N ARG A 809 16.94 -30.46 26.26
CA ARG A 809 16.63 -30.47 27.70
C ARG A 809 17.27 -29.29 28.40
N ASN A 810 16.64 -28.84 29.48
CA ASN A 810 17.18 -27.89 30.43
C ASN A 810 17.58 -28.62 31.70
N GLU A 811 18.88 -28.90 31.86
CA GLU A 811 19.39 -29.70 32.99
C GLU A 811 19.28 -28.97 34.34
N ASP A 812 19.16 -27.64 34.32
CA ASP A 812 19.06 -26.79 35.51
C ASP A 812 17.65 -26.78 36.10
N ARG A 813 16.63 -27.21 35.35
CA ARG A 813 15.23 -27.29 35.79
C ARG A 813 14.74 -28.73 35.79
N ARG A 814 14.26 -29.18 36.95
CA ARG A 814 13.84 -30.58 37.15
C ARG A 814 12.48 -30.68 37.80
N HIS A 815 11.65 -31.60 37.30
CA HIS A 815 10.41 -32.00 37.96
C HIS A 815 10.69 -33.12 38.95
N LYS A 816 10.19 -32.96 40.17
CA LYS A 816 10.35 -33.94 41.25
C LYS A 816 9.03 -34.67 41.46
N GLY A 817 9.10 -35.98 41.65
CA GLY A 817 7.92 -36.75 42.00
C GLY A 817 8.20 -38.21 42.26
N LYS A 818 7.14 -39.01 42.32
CA LYS A 818 7.22 -40.45 42.52
C LYS A 818 6.81 -41.21 41.27
N VAL A 819 7.57 -42.26 40.98
CA VAL A 819 7.20 -43.35 40.08
C VAL A 819 6.96 -44.57 40.97
N ASP A 820 5.69 -44.93 41.16
CA ASP A 820 5.22 -45.85 42.20
C ASP A 820 5.71 -45.41 43.60
N LYS A 821 6.64 -46.15 44.21
CA LYS A 821 7.22 -45.85 45.53
C LYS A 821 8.54 -45.08 45.47
N SER A 822 9.19 -45.03 44.31
CA SER A 822 10.53 -44.46 44.14
C SER A 822 10.47 -42.99 43.79
N PHE A 823 11.35 -42.19 44.40
CA PHE A 823 11.50 -40.78 44.06
C PHE A 823 12.39 -40.62 42.83
N VAL A 824 11.93 -39.82 41.85
CA VAL A 824 12.64 -39.57 40.60
C VAL A 824 12.61 -38.08 40.29
N GLU A 825 13.72 -37.58 39.74
CA GLU A 825 13.83 -36.23 39.22
C GLU A 825 14.10 -36.29 37.71
N VAL A 826 13.26 -35.64 36.92
CA VAL A 826 13.40 -35.58 35.45
C VAL A 826 13.68 -34.17 34.99
N ALA A 827 14.56 -34.00 34.01
CA ALA A 827 14.84 -32.70 33.41
C ALA A 827 13.62 -32.16 32.65
N GLU A 828 13.42 -30.85 32.71
CA GLU A 828 12.46 -30.15 31.86
C GLU A 828 12.98 -30.09 30.42
N PHE A 829 12.08 -30.12 29.43
CA PHE A 829 12.48 -29.85 28.05
C PHE A 829 12.73 -28.34 27.88
N ARG A 830 13.73 -27.97 27.06
CA ARG A 830 14.14 -26.57 26.88
C ARG A 830 13.03 -25.70 26.30
N TYR A 831 12.22 -26.26 25.39
CA TYR A 831 11.15 -25.54 24.69
C TYR A 831 9.77 -25.96 25.16
N GLU A 832 8.82 -25.03 25.09
CA GLU A 832 7.44 -25.21 25.49
C GLU A 832 6.72 -26.27 24.63
N LEU A 833 5.67 -26.88 25.20
CA LEU A 833 4.93 -27.97 24.56
C LEU A 833 4.41 -27.57 23.17
N GLU A 834 3.85 -26.38 23.02
CA GLU A 834 3.30 -25.91 21.76
C GLU A 834 4.37 -25.84 20.66
N THR A 835 5.53 -25.25 20.96
CA THR A 835 6.68 -25.18 20.03
C THR A 835 7.16 -26.57 19.63
N ARG A 836 7.24 -27.51 20.58
CA ARG A 836 7.63 -28.91 20.32
C ARG A 836 6.59 -29.66 19.49
N LEU A 837 5.30 -29.43 19.70
CA LEU A 837 4.22 -30.00 18.89
C LEU A 837 4.25 -29.47 17.46
N THR A 838 4.47 -28.17 17.27
CA THR A 838 4.63 -27.57 15.94
C THR A 838 5.89 -28.09 15.26
N ALA A 839 7.01 -28.19 15.96
CA ALA A 839 8.25 -28.78 15.44
C ALA A 839 8.06 -30.24 14.99
N ALA A 840 7.31 -31.05 15.74
CA ALA A 840 6.95 -32.40 15.32
C ALA A 840 6.06 -32.39 14.05
N ARG A 841 5.09 -31.47 13.98
CA ARG A 841 4.18 -31.32 12.82
C ARG A 841 4.87 -30.78 11.57
N MET A 842 6.02 -30.12 11.68
CA MET A 842 6.83 -29.75 10.52
C MET A 842 7.20 -30.96 9.67
N LEU A 843 7.26 -32.17 10.27
CA LEU A 843 7.56 -33.45 9.61
C LEU A 843 6.31 -34.20 9.13
N ALA A 844 5.15 -33.53 9.06
CA ALA A 844 3.93 -34.12 8.53
C ALA A 844 4.02 -34.36 7.02
N ASP A 845 3.30 -35.38 6.54
CA ASP A 845 3.34 -35.81 5.14
C ASP A 845 2.91 -34.72 4.15
N GLY A 846 2.02 -33.81 4.57
CA GLY A 846 1.50 -32.72 3.74
C GLY A 846 2.37 -31.45 3.71
N ALA A 847 3.47 -31.42 4.47
CA ALA A 847 4.30 -30.22 4.60
C ALA A 847 5.49 -30.19 3.62
N GLY A 848 5.91 -31.33 3.07
CA GLY A 848 7.14 -31.44 2.27
C GLY A 848 6.93 -31.47 0.77
N SER A 849 7.99 -31.88 0.08
CA SER A 849 8.09 -31.99 -1.38
C SER A 849 7.20 -33.09 -1.97
N PHE A 850 7.03 -34.20 -1.25
CA PHE A 850 6.13 -35.30 -1.61
C PHE A 850 5.52 -35.96 -0.37
N ARG A 851 4.48 -36.78 -0.57
CA ARG A 851 3.88 -37.55 0.51
C ARG A 851 4.93 -38.47 1.13
N SER A 852 5.03 -38.49 2.45
CA SER A 852 5.96 -39.35 3.20
C SER A 852 7.44 -38.93 3.15
N TRP A 853 7.75 -37.70 2.71
CA TRP A 853 9.13 -37.15 2.65
C TRP A 853 9.95 -37.27 3.95
N ALA A 854 9.30 -37.21 5.12
CA ALA A 854 9.96 -37.28 6.43
C ALA A 854 9.60 -38.54 7.24
N THR A 855 9.15 -39.62 6.61
CA THR A 855 8.66 -40.81 7.33
C THR A 855 9.71 -41.44 8.24
N GLU A 856 10.91 -41.72 7.72
CA GLU A 856 12.00 -42.32 8.51
C GLU A 856 12.53 -41.33 9.57
N PRO A 857 12.89 -40.07 9.24
CA PRO A 857 13.33 -39.11 10.25
C PRO A 857 12.31 -38.86 11.37
N ARG A 858 11.01 -38.88 11.03
CA ARG A 858 9.93 -38.71 12.02
C ARG A 858 9.83 -39.93 12.94
N ALA A 859 9.94 -41.14 12.41
CA ALA A 859 9.94 -42.37 13.20
C ALA A 859 11.15 -42.44 14.13
N ASP A 860 12.33 -42.10 13.63
CA ASP A 860 13.57 -42.06 14.40
C ASP A 860 13.52 -41.03 15.52
N LEU A 861 12.99 -39.83 15.24
CA LEU A 861 12.80 -38.79 16.25
C LEU A 861 11.81 -39.25 17.34
N GLY A 862 10.73 -39.93 16.95
CA GLY A 862 9.78 -40.52 17.88
C GLY A 862 10.41 -41.59 18.77
N LYS A 863 11.25 -42.45 18.20
CA LYS A 863 12.01 -43.46 18.94
C LYS A 863 12.96 -42.82 19.95
N GLN A 864 13.76 -41.84 19.53
CA GLN A 864 14.72 -41.13 20.40
C GLN A 864 14.02 -40.42 21.56
N LEU A 865 12.88 -39.76 21.29
CA LEU A 865 12.08 -39.12 22.34
C LEU A 865 11.55 -40.17 23.32
N LYS A 866 11.01 -41.28 22.83
CA LYS A 866 10.50 -42.37 23.68
C LYS A 866 11.60 -42.94 24.57
N GLU A 867 12.76 -43.28 24.01
CA GLU A 867 13.90 -43.81 24.77
C GLU A 867 14.35 -42.81 25.85
N THR A 868 14.38 -41.52 25.53
CA THR A 868 14.72 -40.46 26.48
C THR A 868 13.72 -40.38 27.63
N VAL A 869 12.41 -40.46 27.34
CA VAL A 869 11.34 -40.41 28.35
C VAL A 869 11.35 -41.64 29.23
N ASP A 870 11.45 -42.83 28.64
CA ASP A 870 11.48 -44.11 29.34
C ASP A 870 12.69 -44.17 30.28
N ALA A 871 13.87 -43.76 29.80
CA ALA A 871 15.09 -43.68 30.61
C ALA A 871 14.97 -42.68 31.76
N SER A 872 14.38 -41.50 31.52
CA SER A 872 14.22 -40.46 32.54
C SER A 872 13.33 -40.93 33.71
N LEU A 873 12.33 -41.75 33.43
CA LEU A 873 11.41 -42.29 34.44
C LEU A 873 11.77 -43.70 34.94
N ASN A 874 12.88 -44.27 34.45
CA ASN A 874 13.31 -45.65 34.72
C ASN A 874 12.24 -46.70 34.37
N LEU A 875 11.48 -46.49 33.29
CA LEU A 875 10.35 -47.35 32.90
C LEU A 875 10.79 -48.74 32.47
N GLN A 876 12.05 -48.92 32.05
CA GLN A 876 12.64 -50.21 31.73
C GLN A 876 12.61 -51.22 32.90
N ASN A 877 12.46 -50.74 34.14
CA ASN A 877 12.37 -51.59 35.33
C ASN A 877 10.95 -52.11 35.61
N PHE A 878 9.95 -51.72 34.81
CA PHE A 878 8.56 -52.12 34.98
C PHE A 878 8.15 -53.14 33.92
N ARG A 879 7.50 -54.24 34.35
CA ARG A 879 6.91 -55.22 33.41
C ARG A 879 5.67 -54.66 32.69
N GLU A 880 4.88 -53.85 33.38
CA GLU A 880 3.73 -53.13 32.85
C GLU A 880 3.65 -51.77 33.57
N PHE A 881 3.80 -50.68 32.82
CA PHE A 881 3.73 -49.32 33.34
C PHE A 881 2.33 -48.74 33.15
N LYS A 882 1.78 -48.12 34.20
CA LYS A 882 0.49 -47.41 34.18
C LYS A 882 0.69 -45.97 34.62
N GLU A 883 0.09 -45.02 33.90
CA GLU A 883 0.19 -43.58 34.20
C GLU A 883 -0.28 -43.22 35.62
N SER A 884 -1.17 -44.03 36.20
CA SER A 884 -1.63 -43.90 37.58
C SER A 884 -0.50 -44.08 38.61
N GLN A 885 0.59 -44.74 38.25
CA GLN A 885 1.79 -44.93 39.08
C GLN A 885 2.65 -43.65 39.16
N LEU A 886 2.43 -42.66 38.29
CA LEU A 886 3.11 -41.37 38.38
C LEU A 886 2.37 -40.43 39.33
N SER A 887 3.13 -39.75 40.19
CA SER A 887 2.66 -38.57 40.89
C SER A 887 2.19 -37.49 39.91
N ARG A 888 1.24 -36.63 40.31
CA ARG A 888 0.62 -35.63 39.44
C ARG A 888 1.63 -34.80 38.61
N PRO A 889 2.72 -34.22 39.17
CA PRO A 889 3.69 -33.45 38.38
C PRO A 889 4.41 -34.28 37.32
N LEU A 890 4.80 -35.52 37.64
CA LEU A 890 5.45 -36.41 36.67
C LEU A 890 4.46 -36.95 35.63
N ARG A 891 3.19 -37.12 36.00
CA ARG A 891 2.13 -37.51 35.07
C ARG A 891 1.87 -36.42 34.03
N ASP A 892 1.73 -35.17 34.47
CA ASP A 892 1.55 -34.02 33.58
C ASP A 892 2.77 -33.88 32.64
N TRP A 893 3.99 -34.01 33.19
CA TRP A 893 5.21 -34.05 32.39
C TRP A 893 5.20 -35.19 31.37
N TYR A 894 4.84 -36.41 31.76
CA TYR A 894 4.80 -37.60 30.89
C TYR A 894 3.77 -37.45 29.76
N LEU A 895 2.54 -37.01 30.09
CA LEU A 895 1.45 -36.82 29.12
C LEU A 895 1.80 -35.77 28.06
N ASN A 896 2.49 -34.70 28.44
CA ASN A 896 3.01 -33.74 27.48
C ASN A 896 3.95 -34.39 26.45
N GLN A 897 4.74 -35.39 26.84
CA GLN A 897 5.61 -36.11 25.91
C GLN A 897 4.84 -37.09 25.04
N GLN A 898 3.78 -37.71 25.58
CA GLN A 898 2.88 -38.55 24.78
C GLN A 898 2.17 -37.75 23.69
N ASN A 899 1.84 -36.49 23.95
CA ASN A 899 1.27 -35.60 22.93
C ASN A 899 2.24 -35.34 21.77
N VAL A 900 3.52 -35.10 22.06
CA VAL A 900 4.57 -34.95 21.03
C VAL A 900 4.81 -36.26 20.28
N LEU A 901 4.87 -37.39 20.98
CA LEU A 901 4.97 -38.72 20.35
C LEU A 901 3.75 -39.02 19.46
N GLY A 902 2.55 -38.60 19.86
CA GLY A 902 1.33 -38.70 19.06
C GLY A 902 1.42 -37.91 17.76
N ALA A 903 1.93 -36.67 17.83
CA ALA A 903 2.17 -35.83 16.65
C ALA A 903 3.21 -36.46 15.70
N LEU A 904 4.29 -37.06 16.22
CA LEU A 904 5.28 -37.79 15.42
C LEU A 904 4.72 -39.12 14.87
N GLY A 905 3.77 -39.75 15.56
CA GLY A 905 3.12 -41.00 15.14
C GLY A 905 1.91 -40.83 14.22
N GLY A 906 1.49 -39.59 13.90
CA GLY A 906 0.31 -39.31 13.08
C GLY A 906 -1.04 -39.63 13.76
N LYS A 907 -1.08 -39.77 15.09
CA LYS A 907 -2.32 -40.00 15.88
C LYS A 907 -2.85 -38.68 16.48
N PRO A 908 -4.18 -38.50 16.62
CA PRO A 908 -4.75 -37.32 17.26
C PRO A 908 -4.29 -37.19 18.73
N VAL A 909 -4.02 -35.96 19.14
CA VAL A 909 -3.52 -35.57 20.47
C VAL A 909 -4.63 -35.74 21.52
N PHE A 910 -4.34 -36.37 22.67
CA PHE A 910 -5.24 -36.35 23.83
C PHE A 910 -5.12 -35.00 24.54
N VAL A 911 -6.10 -34.12 24.33
CA VAL A 911 -6.21 -32.86 25.08
C VAL A 911 -6.91 -33.15 26.41
N LEU A 912 -6.21 -33.04 27.54
CA LEU A 912 -6.87 -32.90 28.83
C LEU A 912 -7.50 -31.50 28.92
N PRO A 913 -8.75 -31.37 29.41
CA PRO A 913 -9.39 -30.07 29.54
C PRO A 913 -8.63 -29.20 30.57
N PRO A 914 -8.62 -27.87 30.40
CA PRO A 914 -7.97 -26.97 31.35
C PRO A 914 -8.60 -27.09 32.74
N PRO A 915 -7.85 -26.85 33.83
CA PRO A 915 -8.44 -26.75 35.16
C PRO A 915 -9.47 -25.62 35.15
N ALA A 916 -10.68 -25.92 35.61
CA ALA A 916 -11.77 -24.94 35.71
C ALA A 916 -11.30 -23.71 36.51
N PRO A 917 -11.62 -22.48 36.06
CA PRO A 917 -11.29 -21.28 36.83
C PRO A 917 -11.96 -21.37 38.20
N ALA A 918 -11.21 -21.06 39.26
CA ALA A 918 -11.76 -20.94 40.60
C ALA A 918 -12.88 -19.91 40.58
N LYS A 919 -14.10 -20.32 40.95
CA LYS A 919 -15.22 -19.40 41.15
C LYS A 919 -14.79 -18.35 42.19
N PRO A 920 -15.00 -17.05 41.94
CA PRO A 920 -14.80 -16.05 42.98
C PRO A 920 -15.73 -16.35 44.16
N PRO A 921 -15.30 -16.10 45.41
CA PRO A 921 -16.17 -16.22 46.56
C PRO A 921 -17.33 -15.24 46.41
N VAL A 922 -18.54 -15.76 46.56
CA VAL A 922 -19.76 -14.96 46.59
C VAL A 922 -19.76 -14.18 47.91
N HIS A 923 -19.58 -12.87 47.82
CA HIS A 923 -20.02 -11.90 48.83
C HIS A 923 -20.59 -10.67 48.15
#